data_AF-A0A349PNV2-F1
#
_entry.id   AF-A0A349PNV2-F1
#
_cell.length_a   1.000
_cell.length_b   1.000
_cell.length_c   1.000
_cell.angle_alpha   90.00
_cell.angle_beta   90.00
_cell.angle_gamma   90.00
#
_symmetry.space_group_name_H-M   'P 1'
#
loop_
_entity.id
_entity.type
_entity.pdbx_description
1 polymer ?
#
loop_
_entity_poly.entity_id
_entity_poly.type
_entity_poly.pdbx_seq_one_letter_code
_entity_poly.pdbx_strand_id
1 'polypeptide(L)'
;MKTRKQKLILITKIVAITILLLIIFFLVFRNAILKQTIAKVAVKIEREYNGSFSIREASFVGISGLSFQDIVLVPKNADTIFSIKKMKTSVNLWQLLVGDIQLGTLEMETSFVQLVKNKNGRNYDAFLKKKEDGNGSNTKRDYAQFAYQIISKVLNLIPTDMKVENLVFRLDDNGKKTTINFQKLKLNNNQLETTVTVKTKAFTEQICISGFANPRDKKADIRFFNCNTGTIKIPYLDERFLLKSSFDSIHLNIQNIDKSGGELHIDGFASVVNLMINHPKIAKKDVTIKKAKFDFRFLLGSDFVSIDSSSTVQLNKVKLHPYLEYETQEDTIYKLKVSIPKMQAQDFITSLPDGLFTHFQGMEAQGKFAYQLNFMFNKNKPNRLIFESNLKKDNLKIIKYGEANLNKLNSEFVYRAIIQNVQQRPVLVGSENPNYTPLDQISPYLQKCVLTSEDPSFFSHRGFITEAFKQSILKNIRTKKFSRGASTISMQLIKNVFLTREKTASRKLEEILLVYILENNRIASKERMLEVYFNIIEWGPNIYGIGEASQFYFQKKPANLTLKECLFLATIIPKPNKFMWQFDQDGKLKSFAIQQQKFLNNLMLRRGILTAEDTIGESIPLQLTGNAHSFLKLKVLDSIAVDSLAVEEPFDF
;
A
#
# COMPACT_ATOMS: atom_id res chain seq x y z
N MET A 1 64.97 27.49 -39.07
CA MET A 1 63.87 26.64 -38.55
C MET A 1 63.39 27.18 -37.21
N LYS A 2 62.12 27.58 -37.06
CA LYS A 2 61.57 28.01 -35.75
C LYS A 2 61.68 26.85 -34.75
N THR A 3 62.22 27.10 -33.56
CA THR A 3 62.39 26.09 -32.51
C THR A 3 61.02 25.53 -32.06
N ARG A 4 61.00 24.31 -31.50
CA ARG A 4 59.75 23.65 -31.03
C ARG A 4 58.94 24.56 -30.07
N LYS A 5 59.64 25.36 -29.25
CA LYS A 5 59.05 26.41 -28.39
C LYS A 5 58.42 27.57 -29.17
N GLN A 6 59.05 28.06 -30.24
CA GLN A 6 58.49 29.14 -31.08
C GLN A 6 57.25 28.69 -31.88
N LYS A 7 57.22 27.43 -32.34
CA LYS A 7 56.02 26.84 -32.95
C LYS A 7 54.89 26.69 -31.94
N LEU A 8 55.18 26.23 -30.72
CA LEU A 8 54.20 26.12 -29.65
C LEU A 8 53.59 27.48 -29.30
N ILE A 9 54.42 28.53 -29.11
CA ILE A 9 53.94 29.90 -28.83
C ILE A 9 53.07 30.43 -29.97
N LEU A 10 53.44 30.18 -31.23
CA LEU A 10 52.63 30.59 -32.39
C LEU A 10 51.28 29.87 -32.42
N ILE A 11 51.26 28.55 -32.17
CA ILE A 11 50.02 27.77 -32.06
C ILE A 11 49.15 28.29 -30.92
N THR A 12 49.72 28.53 -29.73
CA THR A 12 48.99 29.09 -28.59
C THR A 12 48.42 30.47 -28.91
N LYS A 13 49.17 31.34 -29.61
CA LYS A 13 48.67 32.65 -30.07
C LYS A 13 47.52 32.52 -31.07
N ILE A 14 47.65 31.64 -32.06
CA ILE A 14 46.59 31.39 -33.04
C ILE A 14 45.33 30.86 -32.36
N VAL A 15 45.48 29.89 -31.44
CA VAL A 15 44.36 29.34 -30.65
C VAL A 15 43.73 30.44 -29.79
N ALA A 16 44.52 31.25 -29.10
CA ALA A 16 44.00 32.36 -28.28
C ALA A 16 43.24 33.40 -29.12
N ILE A 17 43.77 33.78 -30.29
CA ILE A 17 43.10 34.70 -31.22
C ILE A 17 41.81 34.07 -31.77
N THR A 18 41.83 32.79 -32.11
CA THR A 18 40.66 32.07 -32.62
C THR A 18 39.57 32.00 -31.54
N ILE A 19 39.94 31.68 -30.29
CA ILE A 19 39.01 31.69 -29.15
C ILE A 19 38.46 33.10 -28.92
N LEU A 20 39.30 34.13 -28.98
CA LEU A 20 38.87 35.52 -28.82
C LEU A 20 37.88 35.94 -29.92
N LEU A 21 38.16 35.58 -31.18
CA LEU A 21 37.26 35.82 -32.32
C LEU A 21 35.94 35.07 -32.15
N LEU A 22 35.96 33.82 -31.68
CA LEU A 22 34.75 33.05 -31.39
C LEU A 22 33.93 33.66 -30.24
N ILE A 23 34.58 34.18 -29.20
CA ILE A 23 33.91 34.90 -28.10
C ILE A 23 33.27 36.19 -28.61
N ILE A 24 33.99 36.99 -29.40
CA ILE A 24 33.46 38.22 -30.00
C ILE A 24 32.27 37.89 -30.91
N PHE A 25 32.42 36.88 -31.78
CA PHE A 25 31.34 36.41 -32.64
C PHE A 25 30.13 35.99 -31.82
N PHE A 26 30.31 35.20 -30.77
CA PHE A 26 29.21 34.84 -29.86
C PHE A 26 28.57 36.08 -29.24
N LEU A 27 29.33 37.03 -28.70
CA LEU A 27 28.78 38.24 -28.07
C LEU A 27 27.96 39.10 -29.04
N VAL A 28 28.39 39.21 -30.29
CA VAL A 28 27.68 39.95 -31.35
C VAL A 28 26.41 39.21 -31.79
N PHE A 29 26.49 37.90 -32.02
CA PHE A 29 25.40 37.12 -32.63
C PHE A 29 24.48 36.39 -31.64
N ARG A 30 24.79 36.39 -30.33
CA ARG A 30 24.03 35.65 -29.30
C ARG A 30 22.53 35.92 -29.28
N ASN A 31 22.10 37.15 -29.56
CA ASN A 31 20.66 37.48 -29.60
C ASN A 31 19.98 36.84 -30.82
N ALA A 32 20.66 36.78 -31.97
CA ALA A 32 20.18 36.07 -33.14
C ALA A 32 20.13 34.55 -32.89
N ILE A 33 21.18 34.00 -32.26
CA ILE A 33 21.25 32.58 -31.86
C ILE A 33 20.11 32.24 -30.89
N LEU A 34 19.84 33.09 -29.91
CA LEU A 34 18.75 32.92 -28.95
C LEU A 34 17.39 32.87 -29.64
N LYS A 35 17.12 33.85 -30.52
CA LYS A 35 15.87 33.88 -31.32
C LYS A 35 15.72 32.62 -32.17
N GLN A 36 16.78 32.19 -32.85
CA GLN A 36 16.75 30.98 -33.65
C GLN A 36 16.53 29.72 -32.79
N THR A 37 17.11 29.67 -31.59
CA THR A 37 16.93 28.56 -30.64
C THR A 37 15.49 28.51 -30.14
N ILE A 38 14.91 29.65 -29.78
CA ILE A 38 13.49 29.75 -29.37
C ILE A 38 12.58 29.29 -30.51
N ALA A 39 12.84 29.71 -31.75
CA ALA A 39 12.09 29.26 -32.92
C ALA A 39 12.17 27.74 -33.12
N LYS A 40 13.36 27.13 -32.96
CA LYS A 40 13.52 25.66 -33.00
C LYS A 40 12.71 24.97 -31.90
N VAL A 41 12.69 25.51 -30.68
CA VAL A 41 11.90 24.97 -29.57
C VAL A 41 10.40 25.09 -29.86
N ALA A 42 9.93 26.23 -30.39
CA ALA A 42 8.54 26.43 -30.77
C ALA A 42 8.08 25.41 -31.82
N VAL A 43 8.85 25.25 -32.90
CA VAL A 43 8.57 24.24 -33.96
C VAL A 43 8.57 22.82 -33.39
N LYS A 44 9.49 22.50 -32.47
CA LYS A 44 9.52 21.19 -31.82
C LYS A 44 8.26 20.96 -30.97
N ILE A 45 7.84 21.95 -30.19
CA ILE A 45 6.62 21.87 -29.37
C ILE A 45 5.37 21.71 -30.25
N GLU A 46 5.31 22.42 -31.36
CA GLU A 46 4.22 22.29 -32.33
C GLU A 46 4.18 20.89 -32.95
N ARG A 47 5.33 20.38 -33.41
CA ARG A 47 5.42 19.09 -34.13
C ARG A 47 5.30 17.87 -33.22
N GLU A 48 6.03 17.83 -32.11
CA GLU A 48 6.10 16.65 -31.23
C GLU A 48 4.97 16.65 -30.18
N TYR A 49 4.58 17.83 -29.71
CA TYR A 49 3.67 17.99 -28.57
C TYR A 49 2.34 18.64 -28.95
N ASN A 50 2.10 19.01 -30.22
CA ASN A 50 0.84 19.61 -30.66
C ASN A 50 0.42 20.83 -29.80
N GLY A 51 1.39 21.69 -29.49
CA GLY A 51 1.20 22.89 -28.69
C GLY A 51 1.85 24.13 -29.31
N SER A 52 1.36 25.30 -28.92
CA SER A 52 1.92 26.62 -29.22
C SER A 52 2.84 27.04 -28.06
N PHE A 53 4.09 27.36 -28.37
CA PHE A 53 5.02 27.99 -27.45
C PHE A 53 5.50 29.31 -28.02
N SER A 54 5.33 30.38 -27.26
CA SER A 54 5.72 31.72 -27.67
C SER A 54 6.46 32.45 -26.56
N ILE A 55 7.41 33.28 -26.96
CA ILE A 55 8.07 34.27 -26.12
C ILE A 55 8.02 35.58 -26.89
N ARG A 56 7.44 36.64 -26.31
CA ARG A 56 7.30 37.93 -26.99
C ARG A 56 8.65 38.63 -27.15
N GLU A 57 9.41 38.71 -26.07
CA GLU A 57 10.74 39.32 -26.07
C GLU A 57 11.74 38.38 -25.41
N ALA A 58 12.90 38.21 -26.03
CA ALA A 58 14.01 37.44 -25.50
C ALA A 58 15.33 38.12 -25.85
N SER A 59 16.17 38.36 -24.85
CA SER A 59 17.46 39.02 -25.04
C SER A 59 18.49 38.56 -24.01
N PHE A 60 19.76 38.65 -24.39
CA PHE A 60 20.86 38.52 -23.44
C PHE A 60 21.04 39.80 -22.63
N VAL A 61 21.31 39.66 -21.33
CA VAL A 61 21.68 40.72 -20.40
C VAL A 61 23.07 40.40 -19.84
N GLY A 62 24.01 41.35 -19.90
CA GLY A 62 25.39 41.08 -19.47
C GLY A 62 26.09 40.05 -20.37
N ILE A 63 26.84 39.10 -19.81
CA ILE A 63 27.57 38.06 -20.57
C ILE A 63 26.74 36.77 -20.75
N SER A 64 26.11 36.30 -19.66
CA SER A 64 25.39 35.02 -19.59
C SER A 64 23.94 35.14 -19.09
N GLY A 65 23.50 36.36 -18.79
CA GLY A 65 22.12 36.62 -18.38
C GLY A 65 21.18 36.57 -19.57
N LEU A 66 19.95 36.12 -19.32
CA LEU A 66 18.85 36.00 -20.25
C LEU A 66 17.65 36.70 -19.63
N SER A 67 16.94 37.47 -20.43
CA SER A 67 15.69 38.12 -20.06
C SER A 67 14.62 37.71 -21.05
N PHE A 68 13.47 37.30 -20.54
CA PHE A 68 12.32 36.87 -21.31
C PHE A 68 11.08 37.63 -20.83
N GLN A 69 10.21 38.01 -21.78
CA GLN A 69 8.90 38.58 -21.50
C GLN A 69 7.81 37.79 -22.21
N ASP A 70 6.67 37.64 -21.53
CA ASP A 70 5.46 36.95 -21.98
C ASP A 70 5.76 35.56 -22.57
N ILE A 71 6.30 34.67 -21.75
CA ILE A 71 6.44 33.24 -22.09
C ILE A 71 5.08 32.59 -21.91
N VAL A 72 4.59 31.88 -22.93
CA VAL A 72 3.30 31.18 -22.89
C VAL A 72 3.42 29.82 -23.56
N LEU A 73 2.83 28.80 -22.93
CA LEU A 73 2.64 27.48 -23.53
C LEU A 73 1.15 27.11 -23.53
N VAL A 74 0.58 26.93 -24.73
CA VAL A 74 -0.82 26.59 -24.95
C VAL A 74 -0.93 25.31 -25.78
N PRO A 75 -1.49 24.21 -25.26
CA PRO A 75 -1.80 23.03 -26.06
C PRO A 75 -2.90 23.34 -27.09
N LYS A 76 -2.88 22.66 -28.24
CA LYS A 76 -3.95 22.82 -29.23
C LYS A 76 -5.28 22.33 -28.64
N ASN A 77 -6.34 23.15 -28.75
CA ASN A 77 -7.69 22.87 -28.26
C ASN A 77 -7.82 22.66 -26.73
N ALA A 78 -6.91 23.20 -25.93
CA ALA A 78 -6.99 23.13 -24.47
C ALA A 78 -6.48 24.41 -23.78
N ASP A 79 -6.74 24.52 -22.48
CA ASP A 79 -6.33 25.68 -21.68
C ASP A 79 -4.80 25.81 -21.59
N THR A 80 -4.33 27.06 -21.53
CA THR A 80 -2.92 27.42 -21.29
C THR A 80 -2.33 26.64 -20.12
N ILE A 81 -1.19 25.96 -20.36
CA ILE A 81 -0.50 25.18 -19.33
C ILE A 81 0.31 26.09 -18.43
N PHE A 82 1.07 27.03 -18.99
CA PHE A 82 1.81 27.97 -18.18
C PHE A 82 2.00 29.30 -18.88
N SER A 83 2.14 30.35 -18.07
CA SER A 83 2.50 31.68 -18.51
C SER A 83 3.45 32.32 -17.50
N ILE A 84 4.45 33.05 -18.01
CA ILE A 84 5.39 33.82 -17.21
C ILE A 84 5.48 35.20 -17.85
N LYS A 85 5.09 36.24 -17.12
CA LYS A 85 5.11 37.61 -17.64
C LYS A 85 6.54 38.12 -17.82
N LYS A 86 7.40 37.88 -16.83
CA LYS A 86 8.80 38.30 -16.86
C LYS A 86 9.67 37.27 -16.17
N MET A 87 10.75 36.89 -16.83
CA MET A 87 11.75 35.97 -16.32
C MET A 87 13.14 36.51 -16.63
N LYS A 88 14.01 36.60 -15.63
CA LYS A 88 15.44 36.78 -15.82
C LYS A 88 16.17 35.58 -15.25
N THR A 89 17.17 35.10 -15.95
CA THR A 89 17.98 33.98 -15.47
C THR A 89 19.40 34.10 -16.00
N SER A 90 20.36 33.49 -15.34
CA SER A 90 21.69 33.29 -15.92
C SER A 90 21.90 31.82 -16.18
N VAL A 91 22.59 31.48 -17.27
CA VAL A 91 22.95 30.10 -17.60
C VAL A 91 24.45 29.92 -17.50
N ASN A 92 24.89 28.75 -17.04
CA ASN A 92 26.30 28.40 -17.10
C ASN A 92 26.68 28.08 -18.56
N LEU A 93 27.44 29.00 -19.18
CA LEU A 93 27.85 28.88 -20.59
C LEU A 93 28.67 27.60 -20.85
N TRP A 94 29.48 27.16 -19.88
CA TRP A 94 30.27 25.93 -20.02
C TRP A 94 29.39 24.68 -20.03
N GLN A 95 28.40 24.61 -19.14
CA GLN A 95 27.46 23.49 -19.10
C GLN A 95 26.61 23.46 -20.38
N LEU A 96 26.21 24.64 -20.88
CA LEU A 96 25.44 24.77 -22.11
C LEU A 96 26.22 24.24 -23.33
N LEU A 97 27.54 24.45 -23.40
CA LEU A 97 28.40 23.91 -24.47
C LEU A 97 28.48 22.37 -24.44
N VAL A 98 28.36 21.77 -23.25
CA VAL A 98 28.32 20.30 -23.07
C VAL A 98 26.89 19.75 -23.24
N GLY A 99 25.90 20.62 -23.44
CA GLY A 99 24.50 20.25 -23.70
C GLY A 99 23.61 20.19 -22.47
N ASP A 100 24.12 20.55 -21.28
CA ASP A 100 23.38 20.59 -20.03
C ASP A 100 22.98 22.03 -19.65
N ILE A 101 21.74 22.21 -19.22
CA ILE A 101 21.23 23.52 -18.77
C ILE A 101 21.37 23.60 -17.25
N GLN A 102 22.18 24.54 -16.78
CA GLN A 102 22.35 24.84 -15.36
C GLN A 102 22.06 26.32 -15.12
N LEU A 103 21.02 26.62 -14.34
CA LEU A 103 20.59 27.98 -14.03
C LEU A 103 21.42 28.55 -12.89
N GLY A 104 22.10 29.69 -13.06
CA GLY A 104 22.83 30.38 -11.99
C GLY A 104 21.89 31.18 -11.08
N THR A 105 21.08 32.04 -11.67
CA THR A 105 20.09 32.88 -11.01
C THR A 105 18.71 32.70 -11.64
N LEU A 106 17.64 32.97 -10.89
CA LEU A 106 16.28 33.03 -11.42
C LEU A 106 15.47 34.13 -10.74
N GLU A 107 15.03 35.10 -11.53
CA GLU A 107 14.02 36.07 -11.13
C GLU A 107 12.78 35.85 -11.99
N MET A 108 11.62 35.68 -11.37
CA MET A 108 10.35 35.54 -12.08
C MET A 108 9.28 36.39 -11.42
N GLU A 109 8.49 37.06 -12.25
CA GLU A 109 7.36 37.87 -11.80
C GLU A 109 6.09 37.44 -12.51
N THR A 110 5.00 37.28 -11.75
CA THR A 110 3.65 36.99 -12.26
C THR A 110 3.65 35.78 -13.19
N SER A 111 3.58 34.60 -12.59
CA SER A 111 3.60 33.33 -13.32
C SER A 111 2.46 32.44 -12.87
N PHE A 112 1.93 31.65 -13.78
CA PHE A 112 1.01 30.59 -13.41
C PHE A 112 1.31 29.31 -14.17
N VAL A 113 1.01 28.19 -13.52
CA VAL A 113 0.97 26.86 -14.11
C VAL A 113 -0.43 26.32 -13.85
N GLN A 114 -1.06 25.75 -14.87
CA GLN A 114 -2.44 25.29 -14.81
C GLN A 114 -2.56 23.89 -15.41
N LEU A 115 -3.04 22.95 -14.59
CA LEU A 115 -3.35 21.60 -15.00
C LEU A 115 -4.86 21.40 -14.90
N VAL A 116 -5.51 21.18 -16.04
CA VAL A 116 -6.96 21.00 -16.16
C VAL A 116 -7.24 19.62 -16.71
N LYS A 117 -8.17 18.93 -16.05
CA LYS A 117 -8.79 17.69 -16.51
C LYS A 117 -10.29 17.90 -16.49
N ASN A 118 -10.93 17.78 -17.65
CA ASN A 118 -12.37 17.91 -17.82
C ASN A 118 -12.92 16.77 -18.69
N LYS A 119 -14.21 16.86 -19.07
CA LYS A 119 -14.85 15.86 -19.94
C LYS A 119 -14.17 15.73 -21.32
N ASN A 120 -13.47 16.76 -21.78
CA ASN A 120 -12.84 16.84 -23.09
C ASN A 120 -11.36 16.39 -23.08
N GLY A 121 -10.82 15.98 -21.92
CA GLY A 121 -9.45 15.49 -21.77
C GLY A 121 -8.62 16.28 -20.77
N ARG A 122 -7.28 16.18 -20.88
CA ARG A 122 -6.34 16.96 -20.04
C ARG A 122 -5.54 17.91 -20.91
N ASN A 123 -5.37 19.15 -20.44
CA ASN A 123 -4.56 20.12 -21.18
C ASN A 123 -3.08 19.71 -21.29
N TYR A 124 -2.58 18.85 -20.40
CA TYR A 124 -1.20 18.38 -20.40
C TYR A 124 -0.97 17.02 -21.08
N ASP A 125 -1.99 16.37 -21.67
CA ASP A 125 -1.86 15.03 -22.28
C ASP A 125 -0.80 14.99 -23.38
N ALA A 126 -0.70 16.07 -24.17
CA ALA A 126 0.32 16.29 -25.18
C ALA A 126 1.75 16.04 -24.69
N PHE A 127 2.05 16.42 -23.43
CA PHE A 127 3.38 16.40 -22.83
C PHE A 127 3.66 15.13 -22.01
N LEU A 128 2.67 14.24 -21.89
CA LEU A 128 2.79 12.96 -21.21
C LEU A 128 3.02 11.78 -22.16
N LYS A 129 3.06 12.01 -23.48
CA LYS A 129 3.33 10.94 -24.45
C LYS A 129 4.66 10.27 -24.11
N LYS A 130 4.59 8.99 -23.74
CA LYS A 130 5.76 8.13 -23.61
C LYS A 130 6.38 8.07 -25.01
N LYS A 131 7.67 8.38 -25.14
CA LYS A 131 8.39 8.00 -26.35
C LYS A 131 8.22 6.50 -26.50
N GLU A 132 7.59 6.07 -27.58
CA GLU A 132 7.78 4.70 -28.08
C GLU A 132 9.24 4.66 -28.51
N ASP A 133 10.13 4.37 -27.56
CA ASP A 133 11.51 4.05 -27.87
C ASP A 133 11.48 2.72 -28.62
N GLY A 134 11.32 2.82 -29.94
CA GLY A 134 11.62 1.77 -30.90
C GLY A 134 13.12 1.52 -30.90
N ASN A 135 13.59 0.88 -29.83
CA ASN A 135 14.83 0.12 -29.69
C ASN A 135 14.96 -0.19 -28.20
N GLY A 136 14.34 -1.30 -27.78
CA GLY A 136 14.64 -1.90 -26.49
C GLY A 136 16.09 -2.39 -26.53
N SER A 137 17.05 -1.55 -26.14
CA SER A 137 18.36 -2.07 -25.81
C SER A 137 18.16 -3.04 -24.64
N ASN A 138 18.54 -4.29 -24.84
CA ASN A 138 18.44 -5.38 -23.87
C ASN A 138 19.39 -5.19 -22.67
N THR A 139 19.90 -3.97 -22.48
CA THR A 139 20.79 -3.57 -21.40
C THR A 139 19.98 -3.38 -20.13
N LYS A 140 20.34 -4.12 -19.07
CA LYS A 140 19.78 -3.93 -17.74
C LYS A 140 19.88 -2.47 -17.33
N ARG A 141 18.81 -1.99 -16.70
CA ARG A 141 18.69 -0.59 -16.32
C ARG A 141 19.58 -0.29 -15.12
N ASP A 142 20.62 0.50 -15.32
CA ASP A 142 21.44 1.05 -14.24
C ASP A 142 20.61 1.99 -13.34
N TYR A 143 20.18 1.51 -12.17
CA TYR A 143 19.33 2.27 -11.26
C TYR A 143 20.07 3.48 -10.67
N ALA A 144 21.33 3.32 -10.29
CA ALA A 144 22.18 4.37 -9.76
C ALA A 144 22.35 5.52 -10.78
N GLN A 145 22.74 5.19 -12.02
CA GLN A 145 22.90 6.17 -13.09
C GLN A 145 21.59 6.84 -13.44
N PHE A 146 20.51 6.06 -13.59
CA PHE A 146 19.20 6.60 -13.91
C PHE A 146 18.71 7.59 -12.85
N ALA A 147 18.76 7.21 -11.57
CA ALA A 147 18.35 8.07 -10.47
C ALA A 147 19.24 9.33 -10.37
N TYR A 148 20.56 9.16 -10.45
CA TYR A 148 21.50 10.27 -10.40
C TYR A 148 21.28 11.28 -11.53
N GLN A 149 21.01 10.82 -12.75
CA GLN A 149 20.71 11.69 -13.88
C GLN A 149 19.42 12.49 -13.66
N ILE A 150 18.37 11.87 -13.14
CA ILE A 150 17.13 12.58 -12.83
C ILE A 150 17.35 13.62 -11.74
N ILE A 151 17.98 13.22 -10.63
CA ILE A 151 18.25 14.12 -9.50
C ILE A 151 19.12 15.29 -9.97
N SER A 152 20.19 15.03 -10.72
CA SER A 152 21.09 16.07 -11.23
C SER A 152 20.38 17.02 -12.19
N LYS A 153 19.52 16.51 -13.10
CA LYS A 153 18.71 17.35 -13.98
C LYS A 153 17.77 18.25 -13.20
N VAL A 154 17.10 17.73 -12.18
CA VAL A 154 16.20 18.52 -11.34
C VAL A 154 16.99 19.58 -10.56
N LEU A 155 18.09 19.21 -9.91
CA LEU A 155 18.91 20.14 -9.13
C LEU A 155 19.59 21.21 -9.99
N ASN A 156 19.96 20.91 -11.24
CA ASN A 156 20.52 21.89 -12.17
C ASN A 156 19.53 22.99 -12.58
N LEU A 157 18.24 22.70 -12.53
CA LEU A 157 17.17 23.67 -12.74
C LEU A 157 16.88 24.53 -11.50
N ILE A 158 17.42 24.17 -10.34
CA ILE A 158 17.31 24.97 -9.12
C ILE A 158 18.58 25.85 -9.01
N PRO A 159 18.47 27.17 -9.21
CA PRO A 159 19.59 28.11 -9.08
C PRO A 159 20.05 28.27 -7.63
N THR A 160 21.23 28.87 -7.44
CA THR A 160 21.74 29.24 -6.10
C THR A 160 21.08 30.50 -5.57
N ASP A 161 20.65 31.39 -6.47
CA ASP A 161 19.89 32.59 -6.14
C ASP A 161 18.57 32.59 -6.90
N MET A 162 17.47 32.66 -6.15
CA MET A 162 16.11 32.60 -6.68
C MET A 162 15.25 33.68 -6.05
N LYS A 163 14.48 34.38 -6.89
CA LYS A 163 13.42 35.30 -6.47
C LYS A 163 12.22 35.13 -7.39
N VAL A 164 11.21 34.40 -6.93
CA VAL A 164 9.95 34.20 -7.68
C VAL A 164 8.83 34.90 -6.94
N GLU A 165 8.14 35.82 -7.60
CA GLU A 165 7.02 36.60 -7.07
C GLU A 165 5.72 36.24 -7.80
N ASN A 166 4.66 35.99 -7.04
CA ASN A 166 3.32 35.67 -7.54
C ASN A 166 3.32 34.46 -8.50
N LEU A 167 3.80 33.31 -8.02
CA LEU A 167 3.72 32.04 -8.76
C LEU A 167 2.47 31.28 -8.33
N VAL A 168 1.56 31.04 -9.26
CA VAL A 168 0.26 30.42 -8.99
C VAL A 168 0.13 29.07 -9.71
N PHE A 169 0.02 27.97 -8.96
CA PHE A 169 -0.37 26.68 -9.51
C PHE A 169 -1.88 26.50 -9.38
N ARG A 170 -2.54 26.20 -10.50
CA ARG A 170 -3.98 25.93 -10.57
C ARG A 170 -4.20 24.48 -10.99
N LEU A 171 -4.97 23.76 -10.20
CA LEU A 171 -5.38 22.39 -10.49
C LEU A 171 -6.90 22.36 -10.62
N ASP A 172 -7.41 21.81 -11.71
CA ASP A 172 -8.83 21.52 -11.90
C ASP A 172 -8.98 20.05 -12.31
N ASP A 173 -9.51 19.21 -11.41
CA ASP A 173 -9.87 17.82 -11.71
C ASP A 173 -11.39 17.68 -11.71
N ASN A 174 -12.00 17.79 -12.89
CA ASN A 174 -13.43 17.67 -13.12
C ASN A 174 -14.26 18.58 -12.20
N GLY A 175 -13.84 19.85 -12.04
CA GLY A 175 -14.52 20.86 -11.23
C GLY A 175 -14.04 20.94 -9.78
N LYS A 176 -13.12 20.06 -9.35
CA LYS A 176 -12.40 20.15 -8.08
C LYS A 176 -11.19 21.06 -8.25
N LYS A 177 -11.35 22.33 -7.86
CA LYS A 177 -10.37 23.39 -8.08
C LYS A 177 -9.51 23.60 -6.84
N THR A 178 -8.19 23.54 -7.01
CA THR A 178 -7.19 23.88 -6.01
C THR A 178 -6.21 24.91 -6.58
N THR A 179 -5.97 25.97 -5.83
CA THR A 179 -4.99 27.02 -6.18
C THR A 179 -3.91 27.06 -5.12
N ILE A 180 -2.65 26.95 -5.52
CA ILE A 180 -1.47 27.05 -4.65
C ILE A 180 -0.71 28.30 -5.09
N ASN A 181 -0.68 29.32 -4.25
CA ASN A 181 -0.07 30.61 -4.55
C ASN A 181 1.19 30.80 -3.70
N PHE A 182 2.34 30.89 -4.37
CA PHE A 182 3.61 31.29 -3.80
C PHE A 182 3.73 32.81 -3.95
N GLN A 183 3.52 33.54 -2.85
CA GLN A 183 3.57 35.01 -2.85
C GLN A 183 4.98 35.49 -3.18
N LYS A 184 5.96 34.94 -2.46
CA LYS A 184 7.38 35.23 -2.62
C LYS A 184 8.16 33.97 -2.26
N LEU A 185 8.94 33.47 -3.20
CA LEU A 185 9.90 32.38 -3.00
C LEU A 185 11.29 32.96 -3.19
N LYS A 186 12.07 32.92 -2.11
CA LYS A 186 13.43 33.47 -2.07
C LYS A 186 14.41 32.36 -1.70
N LEU A 187 15.46 32.23 -2.49
CA LEU A 187 16.68 31.49 -2.15
C LEU A 187 17.84 32.47 -2.33
N ASN A 188 18.55 32.79 -1.26
CA ASN A 188 19.73 33.67 -1.32
C ASN A 188 20.67 33.27 -0.19
N ASN A 189 21.98 33.17 -0.48
CA ASN A 189 22.99 32.70 0.47
C ASN A 189 22.58 31.35 1.09
N ASN A 190 22.04 30.45 0.27
CA ASN A 190 21.50 29.14 0.64
C ASN A 190 20.32 29.17 1.63
N GLN A 191 19.77 30.34 1.97
CA GLN A 191 18.57 30.47 2.81
C GLN A 191 17.31 30.49 1.94
N LEU A 192 16.46 29.50 2.16
CA LEU A 192 15.16 29.33 1.51
C LEU A 192 14.07 29.92 2.41
N GLU A 193 13.20 30.74 1.83
CA GLU A 193 12.01 31.26 2.51
C GLU A 193 10.87 31.42 1.52
N THR A 194 9.69 30.90 1.86
CA THR A 194 8.47 31.16 1.12
C THR A 194 7.20 30.99 1.96
N THR A 195 6.19 31.76 1.58
CA THR A 195 4.83 31.65 2.07
C THR A 195 3.93 31.15 0.95
N VAL A 196 3.24 30.05 1.20
CA VAL A 196 2.38 29.37 0.25
C VAL A 196 0.93 29.42 0.74
N THR A 197 0.05 30.04 -0.04
CA THR A 197 -1.38 30.03 0.22
C THR A 197 -2.05 28.93 -0.59
N VAL A 198 -2.65 27.95 0.07
CA VAL A 198 -3.43 26.87 -0.57
C VAL A 198 -4.91 27.19 -0.41
N LYS A 199 -5.62 27.34 -1.53
CA LYS A 199 -7.05 27.65 -1.57
C LYS A 199 -7.80 26.58 -2.34
N THR A 200 -8.89 26.08 -1.77
CA THR A 200 -9.89 25.26 -2.49
C THR A 200 -11.27 25.89 -2.34
N LYS A 201 -12.33 25.14 -2.67
CA LYS A 201 -13.72 25.57 -2.43
C LYS A 201 -14.05 25.70 -0.94
N ALA A 202 -13.46 24.86 -0.08
CA ALA A 202 -13.91 24.70 1.30
C ALA A 202 -13.05 25.44 2.34
N PHE A 203 -11.78 25.72 2.04
CA PHE A 203 -10.88 26.38 3.00
C PHE A 203 -9.74 27.11 2.26
N THR A 204 -9.06 27.97 3.01
CA THR A 204 -7.82 28.65 2.62
C THR A 204 -6.83 28.48 3.76
N GLU A 205 -5.62 27.99 3.47
CA GLU A 205 -4.56 27.77 4.45
C GLU A 205 -3.25 28.41 3.98
N GLN A 206 -2.40 28.80 4.94
CA GLN A 206 -1.12 29.43 4.69
C GLN A 206 0.01 28.62 5.32
N ILE A 207 0.90 28.11 4.47
CA ILE A 207 2.03 27.26 4.83
C ILE A 207 3.31 28.07 4.67
N CYS A 208 4.14 28.05 5.69
CA CYS A 208 5.47 28.62 5.69
C CYS A 208 6.48 27.53 5.39
N ILE A 209 7.41 27.81 4.47
CA ILE A 209 8.53 26.95 4.14
C ILE A 209 9.79 27.75 4.38
N SER A 210 10.69 27.23 5.21
CA SER A 210 11.97 27.88 5.48
C SER A 210 13.08 26.87 5.73
N GLY A 211 14.32 27.33 5.56
CA GLY A 211 15.50 26.58 5.95
C GLY A 211 16.67 26.80 5.00
N PHE A 212 17.52 25.79 4.89
CA PHE A 212 18.72 25.80 4.07
C PHE A 212 18.53 24.96 2.80
N ALA A 213 19.00 25.45 1.66
CA ALA A 213 19.11 24.67 0.44
C ALA A 213 20.33 25.11 -0.37
N ASN A 214 21.22 24.16 -0.68
CA ASN A 214 22.30 24.35 -1.64
C ASN A 214 22.19 23.27 -2.73
N PRO A 215 21.61 23.61 -3.90
CA PRO A 215 21.46 22.68 -5.01
C PRO A 215 22.79 22.18 -5.58
N ARG A 216 23.88 22.94 -5.44
CA ARG A 216 25.22 22.58 -5.97
C ARG A 216 25.92 21.56 -5.12
N ASP A 217 25.84 21.73 -3.81
CA ASP A 217 26.33 20.75 -2.83
C ASP A 217 25.34 19.61 -2.59
N LYS A 218 24.15 19.69 -3.20
CA LYS A 218 23.04 18.72 -3.08
C LYS A 218 22.60 18.50 -1.63
N LYS A 219 22.64 19.57 -0.83
CA LYS A 219 22.29 19.58 0.59
C LYS A 219 21.06 20.43 0.82
N ALA A 220 20.21 20.01 1.75
CA ALA A 220 19.02 20.76 2.13
C ALA A 220 18.61 20.47 3.57
N ASP A 221 18.04 21.45 4.24
CA ASP A 221 17.35 21.34 5.53
C ASP A 221 16.12 22.24 5.46
N ILE A 222 14.95 21.67 5.19
CA ILE A 222 13.73 22.39 4.86
C ILE A 222 12.63 22.02 5.85
N ARG A 223 11.96 23.03 6.39
CA ARG A 223 10.81 22.88 7.29
C ARG A 223 9.55 23.42 6.63
N PHE A 224 8.46 22.69 6.78
CA PHE A 224 7.12 23.06 6.36
C PHE A 224 6.26 23.15 7.63
N PHE A 225 5.62 24.29 7.88
CA PHE A 225 4.82 24.52 9.09
C PHE A 225 3.75 25.57 8.83
N ASN A 226 2.73 25.63 9.68
CA ASN A 226 1.66 26.62 9.55
C ASN A 226 2.17 28.01 9.97
N CYS A 227 1.96 29.03 9.14
CA CYS A 227 2.41 30.40 9.44
C CYS A 227 1.73 31.01 10.66
N ASN A 228 0.45 30.67 10.92
CA ASN A 228 -0.40 31.32 11.92
C ASN A 228 -0.63 30.43 13.16
N THR A 229 0.16 29.38 13.34
CA THR A 229 -0.01 28.26 14.30
C THR A 229 -1.17 27.32 13.95
N GLY A 230 -1.05 26.04 14.35
CA GLY A 230 -2.06 25.01 14.12
C GLY A 230 -1.70 24.00 13.01
N THR A 231 -2.62 23.08 12.74
CA THR A 231 -2.42 21.95 11.84
C THR A 231 -2.66 22.33 10.37
N ILE A 232 -1.77 21.92 9.48
CA ILE A 232 -1.90 22.01 8.02
C ILE A 232 -2.73 20.83 7.53
N LYS A 233 -3.74 21.08 6.70
CA LYS A 233 -4.52 20.02 6.03
C LYS A 233 -4.03 19.84 4.60
N ILE A 234 -4.10 18.62 4.08
CA ILE A 234 -3.81 18.32 2.67
C ILE A 234 -5.12 17.98 1.92
N PRO A 235 -5.91 18.99 1.58
CA PRO A 235 -7.27 18.86 1.10
C PRO A 235 -7.41 18.17 -0.26
N TYR A 236 -6.42 18.39 -1.13
CA TYR A 236 -6.41 17.81 -2.46
C TYR A 236 -6.38 16.28 -2.39
N LEU A 237 -5.75 15.72 -1.35
CA LEU A 237 -5.74 14.27 -1.13
C LEU A 237 -7.11 13.75 -0.69
N ASP A 238 -7.86 14.51 0.11
CA ASP A 238 -9.22 14.15 0.50
C ASP A 238 -10.17 14.19 -0.70
N GLU A 239 -10.20 15.31 -1.43
CA GLU A 239 -11.08 15.46 -2.58
C GLU A 239 -10.78 14.44 -3.70
N ARG A 240 -9.51 14.10 -3.94
CA ARG A 240 -9.11 13.21 -5.05
C ARG A 240 -9.07 11.74 -4.67
N PHE A 241 -8.60 11.41 -3.47
CA PHE A 241 -8.32 10.05 -3.05
C PHE A 241 -9.12 9.60 -1.82
N LEU A 242 -10.01 10.46 -1.29
CA LEU A 242 -10.73 10.22 -0.02
C LEU A 242 -9.76 9.95 1.14
N LEU A 243 -8.59 10.60 1.08
CA LEU A 243 -7.54 10.54 2.10
C LEU A 243 -7.50 11.87 2.85
N LYS A 244 -8.20 11.92 3.98
CA LYS A 244 -8.03 13.04 4.91
C LYS A 244 -6.63 12.95 5.48
N SER A 245 -5.90 14.06 5.43
CA SER A 245 -4.57 14.12 5.99
C SER A 245 -4.26 15.50 6.53
N SER A 246 -3.57 15.54 7.65
CA SER A 246 -3.12 16.77 8.27
C SER A 246 -1.86 16.55 9.10
N PHE A 247 -1.08 17.61 9.34
CA PHE A 247 0.16 17.57 10.12
C PHE A 247 0.49 18.96 10.66
N ASP A 248 1.28 19.06 11.72
CA ASP A 248 1.70 20.37 12.26
C ASP A 248 2.97 20.88 11.58
N SER A 249 3.96 20.00 11.43
CA SER A 249 5.17 20.31 10.69
C SER A 249 5.78 19.08 10.03
N ILE A 250 6.47 19.31 8.90
CA ILE A 250 7.35 18.35 8.24
C ILE A 250 8.75 18.95 8.20
N HIS A 251 9.76 18.16 8.51
CA HIS A 251 11.16 18.54 8.42
C HIS A 251 11.90 17.54 7.54
N LEU A 252 12.46 18.01 6.43
CA LEU A 252 13.27 17.23 5.51
C LEU A 252 14.71 17.71 5.56
N ASN A 253 15.63 16.79 5.78
CA ASN A 253 17.07 17.06 5.74
C ASN A 253 17.72 16.09 4.76
N ILE A 254 18.48 16.63 3.81
CA ILE A 254 19.31 15.93 2.84
C ILE A 254 20.75 16.26 3.16
N GLN A 255 21.51 15.26 3.63
CA GLN A 255 22.89 15.42 4.08
C GLN A 255 23.87 15.21 2.93
N ASN A 256 23.58 14.22 2.08
CA ASN A 256 24.44 13.88 0.96
C ASN A 256 23.65 13.22 -0.18
N ILE A 257 24.08 13.51 -1.41
CA ILE A 257 23.68 12.81 -2.64
C ILE A 257 24.96 12.61 -3.46
N ASP A 258 25.65 11.50 -3.22
CA ASP A 258 26.92 11.21 -3.88
C ASP A 258 26.83 9.96 -4.75
N LYS A 259 27.52 10.00 -5.90
CA LYS A 259 27.68 8.83 -6.76
C LYS A 259 29.16 8.51 -6.88
N SER A 260 29.59 7.41 -6.27
CA SER A 260 30.97 6.93 -6.28
C SER A 260 31.01 5.42 -6.44
N GLY A 261 32.06 4.89 -7.11
CA GLY A 261 32.20 3.44 -7.32
C GLY A 261 31.09 2.76 -8.14
N GLY A 262 30.24 3.51 -8.84
CA GLY A 262 29.07 2.99 -9.55
C GLY A 262 27.78 2.98 -8.72
N GLU A 263 27.86 3.29 -7.43
CA GLU A 263 26.74 3.33 -6.50
C GLU A 263 26.32 4.77 -6.20
N LEU A 264 25.03 4.98 -5.95
CA LEU A 264 24.45 6.25 -5.54
C LEU A 264 23.96 6.15 -4.08
N HIS A 265 24.51 7.01 -3.23
CA HIS A 265 24.15 7.15 -1.83
C HIS A 265 23.29 8.40 -1.63
N ILE A 266 22.14 8.24 -0.96
CA ILE A 266 21.26 9.35 -0.57
C ILE A 266 20.95 9.23 0.91
N ASP A 267 21.51 10.15 1.68
CA ASP A 267 21.44 10.12 3.14
C ASP A 267 20.72 11.36 3.68
N GLY A 268 19.91 11.16 4.72
CA GLY A 268 19.18 12.24 5.33
C GLY A 268 18.14 11.76 6.33
N PHE A 269 17.22 12.65 6.68
CA PHE A 269 16.05 12.27 7.45
C PHE A 269 14.83 13.07 7.05
N ALA A 270 13.67 12.47 7.26
CA ALA A 270 12.39 13.16 7.22
C ALA A 270 11.69 12.97 8.57
N SER A 271 11.10 14.02 9.13
CA SER A 271 10.25 13.92 10.31
C SER A 271 8.93 14.65 10.12
N VAL A 272 7.91 14.17 10.82
CA VAL A 272 6.57 14.77 10.83
C VAL A 272 6.01 14.75 12.24
N VAL A 273 5.34 15.84 12.60
CA VAL A 273 4.70 16.03 13.90
C VAL A 273 3.18 16.07 13.73
N ASN A 274 2.48 15.35 14.59
CA ASN A 274 1.02 15.25 14.64
C ASN A 274 0.38 14.90 13.28
N LEU A 275 0.94 13.91 12.58
CA LEU A 275 0.37 13.41 11.35
C LEU A 275 -0.96 12.69 11.64
N MET A 276 -2.05 13.18 11.07
CA MET A 276 -3.34 12.51 11.06
C MET A 276 -3.62 12.00 9.65
N ILE A 277 -4.07 10.75 9.52
CA ILE A 277 -4.53 10.17 8.25
C ILE A 277 -5.86 9.44 8.44
N ASN A 278 -6.79 9.57 7.50
CA ASN A 278 -8.01 8.78 7.45
C ASN A 278 -8.33 8.42 6.02
N HIS A 279 -8.46 7.12 5.76
CA HIS A 279 -8.95 6.58 4.50
C HIS A 279 -9.72 5.29 4.79
N PRO A 280 -10.91 5.07 4.20
CA PRO A 280 -11.73 3.87 4.42
C PRO A 280 -11.04 2.51 4.22
N LYS A 281 -9.94 2.43 3.45
CA LYS A 281 -9.15 1.21 3.24
C LYS A 281 -8.08 1.00 4.32
N ILE A 282 -7.67 2.07 4.99
CA ILE A 282 -6.65 2.07 6.04
C ILE A 282 -7.31 1.83 7.40
N ALA A 283 -8.22 2.73 7.81
CA ALA A 283 -8.91 2.74 9.10
C ALA A 283 -10.25 3.49 9.00
N LYS A 284 -11.19 3.21 9.91
CA LYS A 284 -12.45 3.97 10.03
C LYS A 284 -12.29 5.26 10.83
N LYS A 285 -11.50 5.19 11.91
CA LYS A 285 -11.20 6.32 12.77
C LYS A 285 -9.96 7.05 12.25
N ASP A 286 -9.82 8.31 12.62
CA ASP A 286 -8.63 9.10 12.32
C ASP A 286 -7.41 8.44 13.00
N VAL A 287 -6.38 8.20 12.20
CA VAL A 287 -5.13 7.61 12.67
C VAL A 287 -4.14 8.72 12.95
N THR A 288 -3.76 8.88 14.22
CA THR A 288 -2.90 9.99 14.64
C THR A 288 -1.53 9.47 15.09
N ILE A 289 -0.48 10.08 14.53
CA ILE A 289 0.92 9.79 14.82
C ILE A 289 1.56 11.08 15.34
N LYS A 290 1.83 11.12 16.65
CA LYS A 290 2.32 12.35 17.31
C LYS A 290 3.71 12.74 16.82
N LYS A 291 4.62 11.78 16.71
CA LYS A 291 5.98 12.00 16.17
C LYS A 291 6.38 10.82 15.31
N ALA A 292 6.79 11.10 14.08
CA ALA A 292 7.45 10.11 13.24
C ALA A 292 8.74 10.70 12.66
N LYS A 293 9.80 9.91 12.64
CA LYS A 293 11.08 10.26 12.01
C LYS A 293 11.59 9.06 11.24
N PHE A 294 12.08 9.29 10.03
CA PHE A 294 12.77 8.31 9.23
C PHE A 294 14.15 8.86 8.88
N ASP A 295 15.17 8.36 9.58
CA ASP A 295 16.57 8.53 9.20
C ASP A 295 16.86 7.50 8.11
N PHE A 296 16.98 7.96 6.86
CA PHE A 296 17.09 7.10 5.69
C PHE A 296 18.50 7.10 5.13
N ARG A 297 18.92 5.92 4.67
CA ARG A 297 20.12 5.72 3.87
C ARG A 297 19.75 4.87 2.67
N PHE A 298 19.58 5.52 1.54
CA PHE A 298 19.29 4.82 0.29
C PHE A 298 20.59 4.50 -0.43
N LEU A 299 20.69 3.27 -0.91
CA LEU A 299 21.79 2.80 -1.74
C LEU A 299 21.22 2.25 -3.06
N LEU A 300 21.71 2.79 -4.17
CA LEU A 300 21.30 2.34 -5.50
C LEU A 300 22.56 1.90 -6.24
N GLY A 301 22.54 0.67 -6.78
CA GLY A 301 23.58 0.16 -7.68
C GLY A 301 23.08 0.08 -9.12
N SER A 302 23.82 -0.63 -9.98
CA SER A 302 23.38 -0.85 -11.37
C SER A 302 22.15 -1.76 -11.47
N ASP A 303 21.92 -2.63 -10.50
CA ASP A 303 20.92 -3.69 -10.55
C ASP A 303 20.14 -3.85 -9.24
N PHE A 304 20.40 -3.01 -8.25
CA PHE A 304 19.66 -3.01 -6.99
C PHE A 304 19.28 -1.60 -6.51
N VAL A 305 18.24 -1.55 -5.68
CA VAL A 305 17.81 -0.38 -4.89
C VAL A 305 17.53 -0.86 -3.48
N SER A 306 18.16 -0.24 -2.49
CA SER A 306 17.98 -0.61 -1.09
C SER A 306 17.84 0.58 -0.14
N ILE A 307 17.23 0.28 1.00
CA ILE A 307 17.27 1.05 2.24
C ILE A 307 18.19 0.27 3.16
N ASP A 308 19.34 0.85 3.51
CA ASP A 308 20.34 0.18 4.34
C ASP A 308 19.84 -0.07 5.76
N SER A 309 20.34 -1.13 6.40
CA SER A 309 19.98 -1.55 7.76
C SER A 309 20.34 -0.55 8.86
N SER A 310 21.25 0.39 8.60
CA SER A 310 21.54 1.51 9.50
C SER A 310 20.48 2.61 9.47
N SER A 311 19.54 2.56 8.51
CA SER A 311 18.35 3.41 8.52
C SER A 311 17.51 3.15 9.77
N THR A 312 16.85 4.18 10.28
CA THR A 312 16.01 4.07 11.48
C THR A 312 14.67 4.75 11.28
N VAL A 313 13.59 4.05 11.63
CA VAL A 313 12.25 4.62 11.71
C VAL A 313 11.88 4.72 13.19
N GLN A 314 11.55 5.92 13.62
CA GLN A 314 11.01 6.20 14.94
C GLN A 314 9.54 6.58 14.81
N LEU A 315 8.67 5.88 15.54
CA LEU A 315 7.26 6.19 15.72
C LEU A 315 7.01 6.37 17.22
N ASN A 316 6.76 7.61 17.64
CA ASN A 316 6.69 7.99 19.05
C ASN A 316 7.97 7.53 19.80
N LYS A 317 7.87 6.55 20.71
CA LYS A 317 9.02 5.97 21.42
C LYS A 317 9.56 4.69 20.77
N VAL A 318 8.83 4.09 19.83
CA VAL A 318 9.26 2.88 19.12
C VAL A 318 10.31 3.26 18.09
N LYS A 319 11.47 2.60 18.14
CA LYS A 319 12.52 2.71 17.13
C LYS A 319 12.72 1.35 16.47
N LEU A 320 12.73 1.32 15.15
CA LEU A 320 12.97 0.12 14.35
C LEU A 320 13.98 0.38 13.25
N HIS A 321 14.66 -0.67 12.83
CA HIS A 321 15.68 -0.68 11.78
C HIS A 321 15.14 -1.48 10.59
N PRO A 322 14.61 -0.82 9.55
CA PRO A 322 14.16 -1.49 8.36
C PRO A 322 15.34 -1.67 7.40
N TYR A 323 15.37 -2.80 6.71
CA TYR A 323 16.19 -3.02 5.53
C TYR A 323 15.27 -3.52 4.43
N LEU A 324 15.27 -2.82 3.30
CA LEU A 324 14.47 -3.17 2.14
C LEU A 324 15.42 -3.21 0.96
N GLU A 325 15.38 -4.27 0.16
CA GLU A 325 16.21 -4.35 -1.05
C GLU A 325 15.41 -4.99 -2.18
N TYR A 326 15.55 -4.38 -3.36
CA TYR A 326 15.06 -4.87 -4.62
C TYR A 326 16.27 -5.08 -5.54
N GLU A 327 16.50 -6.32 -5.96
CA GLU A 327 17.69 -6.74 -6.71
C GLU A 327 17.27 -7.44 -8.02
N THR A 328 18.04 -7.21 -9.09
CA THR A 328 17.76 -7.72 -10.44
C THR A 328 19.00 -8.28 -11.16
N GLN A 329 20.08 -8.58 -10.41
CA GLN A 329 21.35 -9.02 -10.98
C GLN A 329 21.23 -10.31 -11.78
N GLU A 330 20.66 -11.36 -11.20
CA GLU A 330 20.38 -12.62 -11.90
C GLU A 330 18.89 -12.94 -11.82
N ASP A 331 18.38 -12.95 -10.60
CA ASP A 331 16.97 -13.13 -10.28
C ASP A 331 16.36 -11.79 -9.84
N THR A 332 15.03 -11.67 -9.92
CA THR A 332 14.30 -10.57 -9.28
C THR A 332 14.00 -10.92 -7.83
N ILE A 333 14.71 -10.30 -6.89
CA ILE A 333 14.63 -10.61 -5.46
C ILE A 333 14.11 -9.41 -4.68
N TYR A 334 13.19 -9.67 -3.75
CA TYR A 334 12.69 -8.70 -2.78
C TYR A 334 13.11 -9.16 -1.39
N LYS A 335 13.87 -8.33 -0.66
CA LYS A 335 14.30 -8.58 0.72
C LYS A 335 13.68 -7.53 1.63
N LEU A 336 13.09 -7.97 2.74
CA LEU A 336 12.58 -7.11 3.82
C LEU A 336 13.08 -7.68 5.14
N LYS A 337 13.88 -6.91 5.87
CA LYS A 337 14.22 -7.19 7.26
C LYS A 337 13.73 -6.05 8.13
N VAL A 338 13.20 -6.37 9.30
CA VAL A 338 12.78 -5.39 10.29
C VAL A 338 13.30 -5.82 11.64
N SER A 339 14.05 -4.96 12.32
CA SER A 339 14.55 -5.22 13.66
C SER A 339 14.07 -4.15 14.63
N ILE A 340 13.42 -4.57 15.71
CA ILE A 340 13.12 -3.73 16.88
C ILE A 340 14.11 -4.14 17.98
N PRO A 341 15.04 -3.26 18.38
CA PRO A 341 15.98 -3.55 19.47
C PRO A 341 15.23 -3.75 20.79
N LYS A 342 15.94 -4.27 21.80
CA LYS A 342 15.33 -4.54 23.11
C LYS A 342 14.69 -3.26 23.69
N MET A 343 13.38 -3.28 23.90
CA MET A 343 12.62 -2.15 24.44
C MET A 343 11.56 -2.59 25.46
N GLN A 344 11.05 -1.63 26.23
CA GLN A 344 9.96 -1.86 27.18
C GLN A 344 8.65 -2.17 26.44
N ALA A 345 7.91 -3.16 26.92
CA ALA A 345 6.60 -3.53 26.36
C ALA A 345 5.60 -2.36 26.41
N GLN A 346 5.56 -1.64 27.53
CA GLN A 346 4.64 -0.51 27.71
C GLN A 346 4.93 0.65 26.75
N ASP A 347 6.20 0.93 26.47
CA ASP A 347 6.57 1.98 25.52
C ASP A 347 6.16 1.63 24.09
N PHE A 348 6.15 0.35 23.73
CA PHE A 348 5.62 -0.10 22.45
C PHE A 348 4.11 0.14 22.35
N ILE A 349 3.34 -0.33 23.34
CA ILE A 349 1.87 -0.21 23.37
C ILE A 349 1.45 1.26 23.31
N THR A 350 2.03 2.11 24.16
CA THR A 350 1.72 3.54 24.23
C THR A 350 2.19 4.35 23.02
N SER A 351 3.04 3.75 22.17
CA SER A 351 3.51 4.34 20.91
C SER A 351 2.68 3.93 19.70
N LEU A 352 1.79 2.94 19.82
CA LEU A 352 0.92 2.53 18.72
C LEU A 352 0.00 3.71 18.33
N PRO A 353 -0.13 4.03 17.03
CA PRO A 353 -1.00 5.10 16.56
C PRO A 353 -2.45 4.90 17.02
N ASP A 354 -3.03 5.96 17.59
CA ASP A 354 -4.45 6.02 17.93
C ASP A 354 -5.30 5.82 16.67
N GLY A 355 -6.47 5.21 16.80
CA GLY A 355 -7.38 4.93 15.67
C GLY A 355 -6.96 3.75 14.78
N LEU A 356 -5.68 3.34 14.78
CA LEU A 356 -5.20 2.16 14.06
C LEU A 356 -5.25 0.89 14.92
N PHE A 357 -4.99 1.03 16.23
CA PHE A 357 -4.89 -0.07 17.19
C PHE A 357 -5.87 0.10 18.37
N THR A 358 -7.14 0.38 18.08
CA THR A 358 -8.16 0.67 19.10
C THR A 358 -8.33 -0.47 20.11
N HIS A 359 -8.18 -1.72 19.68
CA HIS A 359 -8.36 -2.89 20.56
C HIS A 359 -7.23 -3.05 21.59
N PHE A 360 -6.12 -2.30 21.42
CA PHE A 360 -4.99 -2.25 22.34
C PHE A 360 -5.10 -1.08 23.35
N GLN A 361 -6.05 -0.17 23.17
CA GLN A 361 -6.23 0.96 24.07
C GLN A 361 -6.55 0.47 25.49
N GLY A 362 -5.85 1.04 26.47
CA GLY A 362 -5.93 0.64 27.89
C GLY A 362 -5.12 -0.61 28.25
N MET A 363 -4.41 -1.24 27.31
CA MET A 363 -3.53 -2.38 27.61
C MET A 363 -2.29 -1.93 28.39
N GLU A 364 -1.97 -2.66 29.45
CA GLU A 364 -0.75 -2.46 30.24
C GLU A 364 0.08 -3.74 30.26
N ALA A 365 1.37 -3.61 29.97
CA ALA A 365 2.31 -4.73 29.93
C ALA A 365 3.64 -4.36 30.59
N GLN A 366 4.24 -5.34 31.26
CA GLN A 366 5.59 -5.25 31.83
C GLN A 366 6.58 -6.12 31.06
N GLY A 367 7.86 -5.91 31.36
CA GLY A 367 8.97 -6.62 30.75
C GLY A 367 9.48 -5.96 29.48
N LYS A 368 10.43 -6.64 28.85
CA LYS A 368 11.13 -6.19 27.66
C LYS A 368 10.92 -7.19 26.53
N PHE A 369 11.02 -6.70 25.29
CA PHE A 369 11.10 -7.57 24.13
C PHE A 369 12.03 -7.00 23.07
N ALA A 370 12.54 -7.87 22.20
CA ALA A 370 13.19 -7.52 20.95
C ALA A 370 12.55 -8.35 19.83
N TYR A 371 12.36 -7.76 18.65
CA TYR A 371 11.68 -8.41 17.53
C TYR A 371 12.52 -8.36 16.26
N GLN A 372 12.52 -9.44 15.49
CA GLN A 372 13.19 -9.56 14.20
C GLN A 372 12.27 -10.23 13.19
N LEU A 373 12.15 -9.62 12.02
CA LEU A 373 11.50 -10.18 10.83
C LEU A 373 12.52 -10.27 9.71
N ASN A 374 12.58 -11.41 9.04
CA ASN A 374 13.37 -11.63 7.84
C ASN A 374 12.47 -12.25 6.77
N PHE A 375 12.25 -11.51 5.69
CA PHE A 375 11.47 -11.93 4.54
C PHE A 375 12.30 -11.80 3.28
N MET A 376 12.32 -12.85 2.47
CA MET A 376 12.91 -12.83 1.14
C MET A 376 11.99 -13.55 0.17
N PHE A 377 11.71 -12.91 -0.95
CA PHE A 377 10.97 -13.48 -2.06
C PHE A 377 11.78 -13.36 -3.34
N ASN A 378 12.16 -14.50 -3.91
CA ASN A 378 12.76 -14.59 -5.22
C ASN A 378 11.67 -14.92 -6.24
N LYS A 379 11.38 -14.00 -7.16
CA LYS A 379 10.33 -14.14 -8.17
C LYS A 379 10.62 -15.26 -9.17
N ASN A 380 11.89 -15.51 -9.46
CA ASN A 380 12.36 -16.53 -10.40
C ASN A 380 12.40 -17.92 -9.75
N LYS A 381 12.62 -17.97 -8.43
CA LYS A 381 12.62 -19.20 -7.62
C LYS A 381 11.60 -19.07 -6.47
N PRO A 382 10.28 -19.04 -6.75
CA PRO A 382 9.28 -18.72 -5.75
C PRO A 382 9.25 -19.71 -4.57
N ASN A 383 9.60 -20.97 -4.80
CA ASN A 383 9.64 -22.00 -3.75
C ASN A 383 10.75 -21.76 -2.70
N ARG A 384 11.68 -20.80 -2.91
CA ARG A 384 12.74 -20.42 -1.97
C ARG A 384 12.37 -19.19 -1.11
N LEU A 385 11.09 -19.01 -0.80
CA LEU A 385 10.62 -17.91 0.03
C LEU A 385 11.12 -18.09 1.49
N ILE A 386 11.78 -17.07 2.05
CA ILE A 386 12.17 -17.00 3.47
C ILE A 386 11.17 -16.13 4.19
N PHE A 387 10.63 -16.62 5.30
CA PHE A 387 9.80 -15.85 6.23
C PHE A 387 10.09 -16.33 7.65
N GLU A 388 10.89 -15.55 8.36
CA GLU A 388 11.30 -15.83 9.73
C GLU A 388 10.85 -14.66 10.61
N SER A 389 10.16 -14.96 11.70
CA SER A 389 9.67 -13.98 12.66
C SER A 389 10.06 -14.46 14.06
N ASN A 390 10.85 -13.66 14.76
CA ASN A 390 11.40 -14.01 16.07
C ASN A 390 11.14 -12.89 17.07
N LEU A 391 10.64 -13.25 18.25
CA LEU A 391 10.48 -12.35 19.38
C LEU A 391 11.22 -12.92 20.57
N LYS A 392 12.22 -12.17 21.05
CA LYS A 392 12.91 -12.46 22.30
C LYS A 392 12.19 -11.70 23.40
N LYS A 393 11.65 -12.44 24.37
CA LYS A 393 10.89 -11.89 25.50
C LYS A 393 11.74 -11.96 26.76
N ASP A 394 11.62 -10.96 27.60
CA ASP A 394 12.27 -10.89 28.92
C ASP A 394 11.23 -10.41 29.94
N ASN A 395 10.71 -11.34 30.73
CA ASN A 395 9.60 -11.14 31.67
C ASN A 395 8.38 -10.39 31.06
N LEU A 396 8.10 -10.62 29.77
CA LEU A 396 6.97 -10.00 29.07
C LEU A 396 5.65 -10.56 29.59
N LYS A 397 4.86 -9.72 30.26
CA LYS A 397 3.52 -10.10 30.78
C LYS A 397 2.53 -8.96 30.56
N ILE A 398 1.30 -9.31 30.19
CA ILE A 398 0.18 -8.35 30.17
C ILE A 398 -0.38 -8.30 31.59
N ILE A 399 -0.40 -7.10 32.18
CA ILE A 399 -0.95 -6.85 33.52
C ILE A 399 -2.44 -6.54 33.41
N LYS A 400 -2.81 -5.75 32.40
CA LYS A 400 -4.18 -5.33 32.15
C LYS A 400 -4.47 -5.45 30.66
N TYR A 401 -5.54 -6.16 30.34
CA TYR A 401 -6.01 -6.19 28.97
C TYR A 401 -6.70 -4.87 28.61
N GLY A 402 -6.48 -4.40 27.38
CA GLY A 402 -7.22 -3.28 26.82
C GLY A 402 -8.64 -3.68 26.41
N GLU A 403 -9.22 -2.96 25.45
CA GLU A 403 -10.56 -3.30 24.92
C GLU A 403 -10.67 -4.76 24.45
N ALA A 404 -9.62 -5.32 23.84
CA ALA A 404 -9.53 -6.76 23.59
C ALA A 404 -9.07 -7.53 24.84
N ASN A 405 -10.00 -7.85 25.74
CA ASN A 405 -9.76 -8.76 26.86
C ASN A 405 -9.63 -10.21 26.41
N LEU A 406 -8.42 -10.60 25.96
CA LEU A 406 -8.13 -11.94 25.45
C LEU A 406 -8.42 -13.06 26.47
N ASN A 407 -8.32 -12.77 27.77
CA ASN A 407 -8.59 -13.75 28.83
C ASN A 407 -10.06 -14.18 28.88
N LYS A 408 -10.99 -13.41 28.28
CA LYS A 408 -12.41 -13.78 28.21
C LYS A 408 -12.64 -15.12 27.50
N LEU A 409 -11.68 -15.59 26.67
CA LEU A 409 -11.77 -16.91 26.06
C LEU A 409 -11.78 -18.04 27.09
N ASN A 410 -11.22 -17.81 28.28
CA ASN A 410 -11.14 -18.81 29.35
C ASN A 410 -12.33 -18.76 30.31
N SER A 411 -13.25 -17.81 30.13
CA SER A 411 -14.46 -17.68 30.94
C SER A 411 -15.70 -17.81 30.07
N GLU A 412 -16.87 -17.77 30.70
CA GLU A 412 -18.11 -17.60 29.98
C GLU A 412 -18.24 -16.16 29.46
N PHE A 413 -18.80 -15.99 28.25
CA PHE A 413 -19.03 -14.67 27.67
C PHE A 413 -20.14 -14.70 26.63
N VAL A 414 -20.75 -13.54 26.38
CA VAL A 414 -21.72 -13.38 25.29
C VAL A 414 -21.01 -12.94 24.01
N TYR A 415 -21.06 -13.80 23.00
CA TYR A 415 -20.63 -13.49 21.65
C TYR A 415 -21.74 -12.77 20.86
N ARG A 416 -21.40 -11.68 20.17
CA ARG A 416 -22.29 -11.04 19.18
C ARG A 416 -21.51 -10.80 17.90
N ALA A 417 -21.94 -11.43 16.81
CA ALA A 417 -21.40 -11.12 15.49
C ALA A 417 -21.85 -9.73 15.04
N ILE A 418 -20.95 -8.98 14.39
CA ILE A 418 -21.29 -7.69 13.75
C ILE A 418 -21.12 -7.87 12.24
N ILE A 419 -22.23 -7.78 11.50
CA ILE A 419 -22.26 -7.91 10.04
C ILE A 419 -22.73 -6.57 9.48
N GLN A 420 -21.89 -5.90 8.67
CA GLN A 420 -22.22 -4.59 8.08
C GLN A 420 -22.69 -3.54 9.12
N ASN A 421 -22.01 -3.47 10.27
CA ASN A 421 -22.37 -2.64 11.43
C ASN A 421 -23.71 -2.99 12.13
N VAL A 422 -24.36 -4.09 11.77
CA VAL A 422 -25.57 -4.58 12.45
C VAL A 422 -25.20 -5.69 13.43
N GLN A 423 -25.56 -5.50 14.69
CA GLN A 423 -25.39 -6.51 15.74
C GLN A 423 -26.36 -7.67 15.49
N GLN A 424 -25.82 -8.88 15.41
CA GLN A 424 -26.59 -10.10 15.30
C GLN A 424 -27.04 -10.60 16.68
N ARG A 425 -27.83 -11.68 16.70
CA ARG A 425 -28.29 -12.33 17.93
C ARG A 425 -27.11 -12.67 18.85
N PRO A 426 -27.24 -12.46 20.17
CA PRO A 426 -26.25 -12.94 21.12
C PRO A 426 -26.21 -14.46 21.21
N VAL A 427 -25.00 -15.00 21.33
CA VAL A 427 -24.72 -16.42 21.58
C VAL A 427 -23.92 -16.49 22.87
N LEU A 428 -24.49 -17.12 23.90
CA LEU A 428 -23.78 -17.33 25.15
C LEU A 428 -22.76 -18.47 24.97
N VAL A 429 -21.49 -18.19 25.23
CA VAL A 429 -20.40 -19.16 25.19
C VAL A 429 -20.14 -19.58 26.63
N GLY A 430 -20.79 -20.65 27.06
CA GLY A 430 -20.79 -21.09 28.45
C GLY A 430 -21.78 -22.22 28.68
N SER A 431 -21.66 -22.86 29.84
CA SER A 431 -22.45 -24.03 30.23
C SER A 431 -23.95 -23.77 30.34
N GLU A 432 -24.35 -22.52 30.62
CA GLU A 432 -25.75 -22.10 30.67
C GLU A 432 -26.45 -22.11 29.29
N ASN A 433 -25.69 -22.09 28.19
CA ASN A 433 -26.27 -22.22 26.86
C ASN A 433 -26.48 -23.72 26.53
N PRO A 434 -27.72 -24.20 26.36
CA PRO A 434 -27.99 -25.61 26.07
C PRO A 434 -27.39 -26.08 24.73
N ASN A 435 -27.08 -25.16 23.82
CA ASN A 435 -26.43 -25.46 22.54
C ASN A 435 -24.89 -25.34 22.61
N TYR A 436 -24.33 -24.94 23.75
CA TYR A 436 -22.88 -24.96 23.94
C TYR A 436 -22.40 -26.40 24.07
N THR A 437 -21.40 -26.76 23.27
CA THR A 437 -20.89 -28.13 23.21
C THR A 437 -19.42 -28.15 23.61
N PRO A 438 -19.06 -28.76 24.75
CA PRO A 438 -17.68 -29.04 25.11
C PRO A 438 -16.93 -29.81 24.02
N LEU A 439 -15.63 -29.60 23.88
CA LEU A 439 -14.84 -30.15 22.76
C LEU A 439 -14.89 -31.68 22.71
N ASP A 440 -14.90 -32.36 23.86
CA ASP A 440 -15.01 -33.81 23.99
C ASP A 440 -16.40 -34.36 23.61
N GLN A 441 -17.42 -33.51 23.56
CA GLN A 441 -18.77 -33.85 23.10
C GLN A 441 -19.00 -33.52 21.60
N ILE A 442 -17.95 -33.11 20.88
CA ILE A 442 -17.98 -32.90 19.44
C ILE A 442 -17.39 -34.13 18.75
N SER A 443 -18.11 -34.66 17.75
CA SER A 443 -17.64 -35.82 16.95
C SER A 443 -16.16 -35.68 16.56
N PRO A 444 -15.30 -36.66 16.89
CA PRO A 444 -13.88 -36.64 16.53
C PRO A 444 -13.66 -36.50 15.02
N TYR A 445 -14.59 -37.02 14.21
CA TYR A 445 -14.55 -36.85 12.75
C TYR A 445 -14.71 -35.39 12.35
N LEU A 446 -15.60 -34.64 12.99
CA LEU A 446 -15.76 -33.22 12.71
C LEU A 446 -14.51 -32.43 13.07
N GLN A 447 -13.94 -32.69 14.25
CA GLN A 447 -12.69 -32.06 14.67
C GLN A 447 -11.58 -32.29 13.62
N LYS A 448 -11.37 -33.55 13.21
CA LYS A 448 -10.40 -33.94 12.19
C LYS A 448 -10.69 -33.30 10.81
N CYS A 449 -11.96 -33.25 10.38
CA CYS A 449 -12.36 -32.65 9.11
C CYS A 449 -12.06 -31.16 9.07
N VAL A 450 -12.48 -30.41 10.10
CA VAL A 450 -12.29 -28.96 10.20
C VAL A 450 -10.82 -28.59 10.32
N LEU A 451 -10.05 -29.31 11.16
CA LEU A 451 -8.61 -29.14 11.24
C LEU A 451 -7.96 -29.40 9.87
N THR A 452 -8.35 -30.46 9.16
CA THR A 452 -7.75 -30.77 7.86
C THR A 452 -8.12 -29.74 6.77
N SER A 453 -9.31 -29.16 6.81
CA SER A 453 -9.77 -28.21 5.80
C SER A 453 -9.31 -26.78 6.06
N GLU A 454 -9.32 -26.33 7.32
CA GLU A 454 -9.06 -24.93 7.71
C GLU A 454 -7.62 -24.73 8.23
N ASP A 455 -7.09 -25.65 9.04
CA ASP A 455 -5.80 -25.48 9.72
C ASP A 455 -5.12 -26.81 10.14
N PRO A 456 -4.47 -27.52 9.20
CA PRO A 456 -3.96 -28.88 9.44
C PRO A 456 -2.87 -28.99 10.52
N SER A 457 -2.21 -27.87 10.83
CA SER A 457 -1.09 -27.80 11.76
C SER A 457 -1.44 -27.05 13.04
N PHE A 458 -2.74 -26.86 13.31
CA PHE A 458 -3.26 -26.02 14.39
C PHE A 458 -2.56 -26.23 15.73
N PHE A 459 -2.40 -27.47 16.17
CA PHE A 459 -1.77 -27.80 17.45
C PHE A 459 -0.25 -27.58 17.48
N SER A 460 0.40 -27.50 16.32
CA SER A 460 1.87 -27.38 16.22
C SER A 460 2.37 -25.95 16.01
N HIS A 461 1.56 -25.08 15.38
CA HIS A 461 1.97 -23.71 15.09
C HIS A 461 1.58 -22.73 16.21
N ARG A 462 2.20 -21.54 16.23
CA ARG A 462 1.92 -20.47 17.21
C ARG A 462 1.14 -19.31 16.58
N GLY A 463 -0.09 -19.58 16.17
CA GLY A 463 -0.98 -18.64 15.50
C GLY A 463 -0.86 -18.51 13.98
N PHE A 464 0.32 -18.76 13.38
CA PHE A 464 0.53 -18.64 11.94
C PHE A 464 1.19 -19.88 11.35
N ILE A 465 0.72 -20.33 10.19
CA ILE A 465 1.37 -21.37 9.41
C ILE A 465 2.25 -20.69 8.37
N THR A 466 3.54 -20.56 8.67
CA THR A 466 4.51 -19.94 7.78
C THR A 466 4.44 -20.54 6.37
N GLU A 467 4.43 -21.88 6.25
CA GLU A 467 4.38 -22.55 4.95
C GLU A 467 3.07 -22.29 4.18
N ALA A 468 1.90 -22.31 4.83
CA ALA A 468 0.64 -21.99 4.16
C ALA A 468 0.59 -20.52 3.72
N PHE A 469 1.19 -19.62 4.49
CA PHE A 469 1.36 -18.22 4.11
C PHE A 469 2.27 -18.09 2.88
N LYS A 470 3.41 -18.81 2.83
CA LYS A 470 4.26 -18.90 1.64
C LYS A 470 3.47 -19.39 0.44
N GLN A 471 2.80 -20.54 0.55
CA GLN A 471 2.04 -21.14 -0.54
C GLN A 471 0.89 -20.24 -1.01
N SER A 472 0.21 -19.52 -0.12
CA SER A 472 -0.83 -18.55 -0.48
C SER A 472 -0.26 -17.35 -1.24
N ILE A 473 0.87 -16.79 -0.80
CA ILE A 473 1.59 -15.75 -1.54
C ILE A 473 1.96 -16.26 -2.93
N LEU A 474 2.56 -17.45 -3.02
CA LEU A 474 2.96 -18.07 -4.28
C LEU A 474 1.78 -18.28 -5.23
N LYS A 475 0.67 -18.81 -4.72
CA LYS A 475 -0.54 -19.04 -5.50
C LYS A 475 -1.17 -17.72 -5.96
N ASN A 476 -1.23 -16.71 -5.10
CA ASN A 476 -1.81 -15.41 -5.46
C ASN A 476 -0.98 -14.69 -6.53
N ILE A 477 0.35 -14.79 -6.44
CA ILE A 477 1.26 -14.26 -7.46
C ILE A 477 1.09 -15.02 -8.78
N ARG A 478 1.07 -16.37 -8.76
CA ARG A 478 0.88 -17.20 -9.96
C ARG A 478 -0.46 -16.96 -10.64
N THR A 479 -1.54 -16.85 -9.86
CA THR A 479 -2.91 -16.74 -10.39
C THR A 479 -3.34 -15.29 -10.68
N LYS A 480 -2.53 -14.29 -10.29
CA LYS A 480 -2.89 -12.85 -10.28
C LYS A 480 -4.26 -12.56 -9.65
N LYS A 481 -4.75 -13.47 -8.81
CA LYS A 481 -6.04 -13.43 -8.13
C LYS A 481 -5.79 -13.63 -6.65
N PHE A 482 -6.50 -12.90 -5.80
CA PHE A 482 -6.54 -13.19 -4.37
C PHE A 482 -7.34 -14.50 -4.18
N SER A 483 -6.66 -15.63 -4.28
CA SER A 483 -7.24 -16.96 -4.03
C SER A 483 -7.12 -17.32 -2.54
N ARG A 484 -8.09 -18.11 -2.03
CA ARG A 484 -8.25 -18.70 -0.68
C ARG A 484 -7.18 -18.30 0.36
N GLY A 485 -7.60 -17.56 1.39
CA GLY A 485 -6.71 -16.93 2.39
C GLY A 485 -6.05 -17.92 3.34
N ALA A 486 -4.79 -17.65 3.71
CA ALA A 486 -3.97 -18.41 4.67
C ALA A 486 -4.31 -18.10 6.15
N SER A 487 -5.59 -17.85 6.47
CA SER A 487 -5.99 -17.55 7.85
C SER A 487 -6.15 -18.84 8.65
N THR A 488 -5.35 -18.98 9.71
CA THR A 488 -5.43 -20.07 10.70
C THR A 488 -6.70 -20.01 11.54
N ILE A 489 -7.04 -21.09 12.25
CA ILE A 489 -8.17 -21.09 13.20
C ILE A 489 -7.97 -19.99 14.27
N SER A 490 -6.74 -19.79 14.74
CA SER A 490 -6.40 -18.73 15.70
C SER A 490 -6.72 -17.33 15.17
N MET A 491 -6.38 -17.08 13.90
CA MET A 491 -6.71 -15.83 13.20
C MET A 491 -8.21 -15.65 13.03
N GLN A 492 -8.93 -16.72 12.68
CA GLN A 492 -10.38 -16.68 12.55
C GLN A 492 -11.06 -16.44 13.90
N LEU A 493 -10.59 -17.08 14.97
CA LEU A 493 -11.07 -16.91 16.35
C LEU A 493 -10.91 -15.45 16.79
N ILE A 494 -9.71 -14.88 16.68
CA ILE A 494 -9.47 -13.48 17.05
C ILE A 494 -10.34 -12.53 16.25
N LYS A 495 -10.41 -12.74 14.93
CA LYS A 495 -11.24 -11.95 14.01
C LYS A 495 -12.72 -11.99 14.42
N ASN A 496 -13.23 -13.15 14.84
CA ASN A 496 -14.64 -13.30 15.18
C ASN A 496 -14.95 -12.75 16.58
N VAL A 497 -14.11 -13.02 17.58
CA VAL A 497 -14.40 -12.72 19.00
C VAL A 497 -14.08 -11.29 19.41
N PHE A 498 -13.04 -10.69 18.82
CA PHE A 498 -12.49 -9.41 19.28
C PHE A 498 -12.56 -8.29 18.27
N LEU A 499 -12.64 -8.61 16.98
CA LEU A 499 -12.57 -7.63 15.91
C LEU A 499 -13.88 -7.55 15.14
N THR A 500 -14.08 -6.46 14.41
CA THR A 500 -15.21 -6.31 13.48
C THR A 500 -14.92 -7.04 12.16
N ARG A 501 -15.96 -7.40 11.38
CA ARG A 501 -15.82 -8.04 10.05
C ARG A 501 -15.35 -7.10 8.92
N GLU A 502 -14.82 -5.93 9.28
CA GLU A 502 -14.39 -4.91 8.32
C GLU A 502 -13.17 -5.36 7.52
N LYS A 503 -13.01 -4.79 6.31
CA LYS A 503 -11.89 -5.14 5.43
C LYS A 503 -10.90 -3.99 5.30
N THR A 504 -10.39 -3.51 6.44
CA THR A 504 -9.35 -2.48 6.50
C THR A 504 -7.97 -3.08 6.77
N ALA A 505 -6.91 -2.35 6.39
CA ALA A 505 -5.54 -2.72 6.70
C ALA A 505 -5.27 -2.71 8.22
N SER A 506 -5.80 -1.71 8.94
CA SER A 506 -5.65 -1.58 10.40
C SER A 506 -6.15 -2.82 11.15
N ARG A 507 -7.38 -3.26 10.85
CA ARG A 507 -7.99 -4.44 11.46
C ARG A 507 -7.19 -5.71 11.16
N LYS A 508 -6.56 -5.82 9.98
CA LYS A 508 -5.70 -6.97 9.68
C LYS A 508 -4.40 -6.95 10.48
N LEU A 509 -3.81 -5.77 10.72
CA LEU A 509 -2.64 -5.63 11.59
C LEU A 509 -2.99 -5.94 13.05
N GLU A 510 -4.12 -5.44 13.55
CA GLU A 510 -4.62 -5.79 14.90
C GLU A 510 -4.85 -7.29 15.05
N GLU A 511 -5.47 -7.95 14.06
CA GLU A 511 -5.64 -9.41 14.03
C GLU A 511 -4.32 -10.13 14.21
N ILE A 512 -3.29 -9.74 13.44
CA ILE A 512 -1.96 -10.36 13.51
C ILE A 512 -1.35 -10.16 14.90
N LEU A 513 -1.40 -8.94 15.46
CA LEU A 513 -0.84 -8.66 16.78
C LEU A 513 -1.58 -9.39 17.91
N LEU A 514 -2.92 -9.43 17.88
CA LEU A 514 -3.71 -10.12 18.91
C LEU A 514 -3.54 -11.64 18.83
N VAL A 515 -3.50 -12.24 17.64
CA VAL A 515 -3.17 -13.66 17.46
C VAL A 515 -1.79 -13.95 18.01
N TYR A 516 -0.82 -13.09 17.69
CA TYR A 516 0.53 -13.22 18.17
C TYR A 516 0.59 -13.22 19.71
N ILE A 517 -0.13 -12.29 20.36
CA ILE A 517 -0.21 -12.21 21.82
C ILE A 517 -0.90 -13.44 22.41
N LEU A 518 -2.07 -13.82 21.89
CA LEU A 518 -2.85 -14.97 22.35
C LEU A 518 -2.00 -16.24 22.39
N GLU A 519 -1.34 -16.53 21.26
CA GLU A 519 -0.60 -17.77 21.04
C GLU A 519 0.75 -17.79 21.75
N ASN A 520 1.54 -16.71 21.64
CA ASN A 520 2.88 -16.71 22.21
C ASN A 520 2.90 -16.45 23.72
N ASN A 521 1.84 -15.91 24.30
CA ASN A 521 1.68 -15.81 25.76
C ASN A 521 0.85 -16.96 26.34
N ARG A 522 0.37 -17.90 25.50
CA ARG A 522 -0.46 -19.05 25.91
C ARG A 522 -1.65 -18.64 26.78
N ILE A 523 -2.33 -17.57 26.37
CA ILE A 523 -3.46 -17.02 27.14
C ILE A 523 -4.59 -18.05 27.23
N ALA A 524 -4.86 -18.78 26.15
CA ALA A 524 -5.79 -19.92 26.12
C ALA A 524 -5.08 -21.15 25.55
N SER A 525 -5.47 -22.35 25.99
CA SER A 525 -4.98 -23.61 25.41
C SER A 525 -5.52 -23.81 23.99
N LYS A 526 -4.85 -24.65 23.19
CA LYS A 526 -5.30 -24.94 21.81
C LYS A 526 -6.67 -25.60 21.80
N GLU A 527 -6.91 -26.49 22.75
CA GLU A 527 -8.16 -27.19 22.97
C GLU A 527 -9.28 -26.19 23.28
N ARG A 528 -9.04 -25.27 24.22
CA ARG A 528 -10.01 -24.23 24.57
C ARG A 528 -10.28 -23.29 23.38
N MET A 529 -9.24 -22.91 22.64
CA MET A 529 -9.40 -22.10 21.43
C MET A 529 -10.26 -22.80 20.37
N LEU A 530 -10.06 -24.10 20.17
CA LEU A 530 -10.82 -24.91 19.22
C LEU A 530 -12.27 -25.10 19.68
N GLU A 531 -12.48 -25.35 20.97
CA GLU A 531 -13.81 -25.44 21.58
C GLU A 531 -14.62 -24.16 21.37
N VAL A 532 -14.05 -23.01 21.73
CA VAL A 532 -14.70 -21.72 21.52
C VAL A 532 -14.94 -21.48 20.03
N TYR A 533 -13.97 -21.81 19.17
CA TYR A 533 -14.13 -21.70 17.71
C TYR A 533 -15.37 -22.48 17.22
N PHE A 534 -15.51 -23.75 17.57
CA PHE A 534 -16.67 -24.57 17.19
C PHE A 534 -18.00 -23.97 17.69
N ASN A 535 -18.01 -23.33 18.85
CA ASN A 535 -19.20 -22.76 19.48
C ASN A 535 -19.58 -21.34 19.02
N ILE A 536 -18.72 -20.65 18.26
CA ILE A 536 -19.01 -19.27 17.81
C ILE A 536 -19.07 -19.09 16.31
N ILE A 537 -18.48 -20.01 15.52
CA ILE A 537 -18.47 -19.80 14.07
C ILE A 537 -19.87 -19.91 13.49
N GLU A 538 -20.07 -19.16 12.41
CA GLU A 538 -21.31 -19.17 11.64
C GLU A 538 -21.31 -20.41 10.75
N TRP A 539 -22.30 -21.28 10.93
CA TRP A 539 -22.48 -22.51 10.15
C TRP A 539 -23.52 -22.34 9.04
N GLY A 540 -24.43 -21.38 9.18
CA GLY A 540 -25.46 -21.04 8.20
C GLY A 540 -26.10 -19.68 8.52
N PRO A 541 -27.12 -19.25 7.76
CA PRO A 541 -27.78 -17.95 7.98
C PRO A 541 -28.31 -17.82 9.42
N ASN A 542 -27.65 -17.01 10.24
CA ASN A 542 -27.94 -16.81 11.67
C ASN A 542 -27.83 -18.09 12.54
N ILE A 543 -27.07 -19.09 12.10
CA ILE A 543 -26.79 -20.31 12.87
C ILE A 543 -25.34 -20.25 13.37
N TYR A 544 -25.17 -20.17 14.69
CA TYR A 544 -23.87 -19.99 15.33
C TYR A 544 -23.62 -21.11 16.33
N GLY A 545 -22.42 -21.68 16.29
CA GLY A 545 -22.03 -22.77 17.16
C GLY A 545 -22.49 -24.15 16.67
N ILE A 546 -21.69 -25.17 17.00
CA ILE A 546 -21.89 -26.51 16.48
C ILE A 546 -23.15 -27.19 17.01
N GLY A 547 -23.58 -26.91 18.24
CA GLY A 547 -24.83 -27.46 18.79
C GLY A 547 -26.06 -27.02 17.99
N GLU A 548 -26.15 -25.73 17.67
CA GLU A 548 -27.22 -25.23 16.80
C GLU A 548 -27.10 -25.80 15.38
N ALA A 549 -25.88 -25.89 14.85
CA ALA A 549 -25.64 -26.39 13.49
C ALA A 549 -26.01 -27.87 13.32
N SER A 550 -25.65 -28.74 14.27
CA SER A 550 -25.97 -30.16 14.20
C SER A 550 -27.48 -30.40 14.25
N GLN A 551 -28.20 -29.60 15.05
CA GLN A 551 -29.66 -29.63 15.08
C GLN A 551 -30.27 -29.07 13.79
N PHE A 552 -29.77 -27.93 13.31
CA PHE A 552 -30.26 -27.26 12.12
C PHE A 552 -30.10 -28.11 10.85
N TYR A 553 -28.97 -28.79 10.67
CA TYR A 553 -28.71 -29.59 9.48
C TYR A 553 -29.25 -31.02 9.60
N PHE A 554 -29.13 -31.65 10.77
CA PHE A 554 -29.30 -33.10 10.91
C PHE A 554 -30.20 -33.58 12.07
N GLN A 555 -30.78 -32.66 12.85
CA GLN A 555 -31.52 -32.98 14.09
C GLN A 555 -30.76 -33.92 15.05
N LYS A 556 -29.43 -33.73 15.14
CA LYS A 556 -28.53 -34.59 15.91
C LYS A 556 -27.77 -33.80 16.95
N LYS A 557 -27.34 -34.50 18.00
CA LYS A 557 -26.29 -34.01 18.90
C LYS A 557 -24.94 -33.97 18.15
N PRO A 558 -24.04 -33.01 18.43
CA PRO A 558 -22.74 -32.93 17.77
C PRO A 558 -21.88 -34.20 17.85
N ALA A 559 -21.96 -34.94 18.96
CA ALA A 559 -21.27 -36.22 19.14
C ALA A 559 -21.75 -37.30 18.16
N ASN A 560 -23.02 -37.23 17.71
CA ASN A 560 -23.67 -38.26 16.90
C ASN A 560 -23.56 -37.99 15.38
N LEU A 561 -22.79 -36.96 14.98
CA LEU A 561 -22.57 -36.65 13.57
C LEU A 561 -21.71 -37.73 12.92
N THR A 562 -22.20 -38.27 11.81
CA THR A 562 -21.50 -39.23 10.96
C THR A 562 -20.35 -38.56 10.20
N LEU A 563 -19.38 -39.34 9.71
CA LEU A 563 -18.27 -38.81 8.90
C LEU A 563 -18.76 -37.98 7.70
N LYS A 564 -19.79 -38.44 6.99
CA LYS A 564 -20.33 -37.73 5.81
C LYS A 564 -20.95 -36.38 6.16
N GLU A 565 -21.67 -36.31 7.28
CA GLU A 565 -22.22 -35.06 7.83
C GLU A 565 -21.09 -34.12 8.28
N CYS A 566 -20.03 -34.66 8.87
CA CYS A 566 -18.84 -33.91 9.27
C CYS A 566 -18.09 -33.33 8.07
N LEU A 567 -17.91 -34.11 7.00
CA LEU A 567 -17.31 -33.65 5.74
C LEU A 567 -18.13 -32.52 5.13
N PHE A 568 -19.46 -32.66 5.10
CA PHE A 568 -20.34 -31.58 4.65
C PHE A 568 -20.13 -30.31 5.46
N LEU A 569 -20.24 -30.38 6.80
CA LEU A 569 -20.08 -29.23 7.69
C LEU A 569 -18.70 -28.56 7.52
N ALA A 570 -17.61 -29.33 7.40
CA ALA A 570 -16.28 -28.78 7.18
C ALA A 570 -16.16 -28.04 5.83
N THR A 571 -16.89 -28.47 4.80
CA THR A 571 -16.85 -27.84 3.47
C THR A 571 -17.68 -26.56 3.35
N ILE A 572 -18.66 -26.32 4.24
CA ILE A 572 -19.49 -25.09 4.23
C ILE A 572 -18.85 -23.91 4.96
N ILE A 573 -17.95 -24.13 5.92
CA ILE A 573 -17.28 -23.09 6.74
C ILE A 573 -16.76 -21.89 5.93
N PRO A 574 -16.17 -22.05 4.72
CA PRO A 574 -15.71 -20.90 3.94
C PRO A 574 -16.83 -19.96 3.48
N LYS A 575 -18.07 -20.46 3.31
CA LYS A 575 -19.24 -19.70 2.81
C LYS A 575 -20.55 -20.25 3.42
N PRO A 576 -20.76 -20.12 4.75
CA PRO A 576 -21.88 -20.74 5.46
C PRO A 576 -23.25 -20.25 4.95
N ASN A 577 -23.38 -18.95 4.69
CA ASN A 577 -24.61 -18.33 4.17
C ASN A 577 -24.97 -18.72 2.73
N LYS A 578 -24.14 -19.56 2.09
CA LYS A 578 -24.38 -20.07 0.74
C LYS A 578 -24.46 -21.59 0.71
N PHE A 579 -24.70 -22.27 1.82
CA PHE A 579 -24.79 -23.74 1.84
C PHE A 579 -25.82 -24.28 0.83
N MET A 580 -26.95 -23.60 0.63
CA MET A 580 -28.01 -23.98 -0.31
C MET A 580 -27.48 -24.15 -1.75
N TRP A 581 -26.42 -23.42 -2.13
CA TRP A 581 -25.81 -23.53 -3.46
C TRP A 581 -25.16 -24.89 -3.72
N GLN A 582 -24.88 -25.67 -2.67
CA GLN A 582 -24.36 -27.02 -2.79
C GLN A 582 -25.42 -28.05 -3.20
N PHE A 583 -26.70 -27.71 -3.13
CA PHE A 583 -27.80 -28.62 -3.44
C PHE A 583 -28.45 -28.27 -4.79
N ASP A 584 -28.99 -29.29 -5.46
CA ASP A 584 -29.83 -29.17 -6.65
C ASP A 584 -31.32 -29.05 -6.30
N GLN A 585 -32.18 -29.07 -7.33
CA GLN A 585 -33.64 -28.94 -7.17
C GLN A 585 -34.31 -30.20 -6.59
N ASP A 586 -33.58 -31.32 -6.52
CA ASP A 586 -34.03 -32.59 -5.93
C ASP A 586 -33.51 -32.76 -4.50
N GLY A 587 -32.83 -31.73 -3.96
CA GLY A 587 -32.27 -31.75 -2.61
C GLY A 587 -31.01 -32.60 -2.48
N LYS A 588 -30.38 -32.99 -3.60
CA LYS A 588 -29.13 -33.75 -3.63
C LYS A 588 -27.94 -32.81 -3.76
N LEU A 589 -26.78 -33.25 -3.28
CA LEU A 589 -25.55 -32.49 -3.46
C LEU A 589 -25.13 -32.45 -4.92
N LYS A 590 -24.81 -31.26 -5.41
CA LYS A 590 -24.23 -31.05 -6.73
C LYS A 590 -22.85 -31.68 -6.86
N SER A 591 -22.47 -32.00 -8.10
CA SER A 591 -21.20 -32.63 -8.45
C SER A 591 -19.97 -31.95 -7.85
N PHE A 592 -19.91 -30.61 -7.86
CA PHE A 592 -18.78 -29.87 -7.29
C PHE A 592 -18.66 -30.04 -5.76
N ALA A 593 -19.79 -30.13 -5.05
CA ALA A 593 -19.81 -30.29 -3.60
C ALA A 593 -19.38 -31.72 -3.21
N ILE A 594 -19.87 -32.72 -3.98
CA ILE A 594 -19.42 -34.11 -3.87
C ILE A 594 -17.92 -34.21 -4.11
N GLN A 595 -17.40 -33.57 -5.16
CA GLN A 595 -15.96 -33.55 -5.44
C GLN A 595 -15.15 -32.91 -4.30
N GLN A 596 -15.66 -31.84 -3.70
CA GLN A 596 -15.00 -31.17 -2.57
C GLN A 596 -14.94 -32.07 -1.32
N GLN A 597 -16.04 -32.77 -1.00
CA GLN A 597 -16.09 -33.73 0.10
C GLN A 597 -15.16 -34.92 -0.17
N LYS A 598 -15.21 -35.50 -1.37
CA LYS A 598 -14.34 -36.60 -1.79
C LYS A 598 -12.86 -36.22 -1.74
N PHE A 599 -12.52 -34.99 -2.15
CA PHE A 599 -11.16 -34.47 -2.03
C PHE A 599 -10.70 -34.41 -0.57
N LEU A 600 -11.55 -33.92 0.34
CA LEU A 600 -11.24 -33.85 1.77
C LEU A 600 -11.10 -35.26 2.37
N ASN A 601 -12.04 -36.17 2.10
CA ASN A 601 -11.98 -37.54 2.56
C ASN A 601 -10.68 -38.24 2.11
N ASN A 602 -10.38 -38.19 0.80
CA ASN A 602 -9.14 -38.77 0.24
C ASN A 602 -7.88 -38.14 0.85
N LEU A 603 -7.89 -36.84 1.12
CA LEU A 603 -6.78 -36.16 1.78
C LEU A 603 -6.58 -36.67 3.21
N MET A 604 -7.66 -36.92 3.94
CA MET A 604 -7.63 -37.44 5.31
C MET A 604 -7.15 -38.90 5.35
N LEU A 605 -7.63 -39.76 4.44
CA LEU A 605 -7.14 -41.13 4.26
C LEU A 605 -5.64 -41.15 3.93
N ARG A 606 -5.21 -40.34 2.95
CA ARG A 606 -3.79 -40.24 2.55
C ARG A 606 -2.88 -39.80 3.69
N ARG A 607 -3.39 -39.03 4.65
CA ARG A 607 -2.66 -38.56 5.84
C ARG A 607 -2.74 -39.52 7.02
N GLY A 608 -3.45 -40.65 6.90
CA GLY A 608 -3.67 -41.59 7.99
C GLY A 608 -4.55 -41.03 9.12
N ILE A 609 -5.33 -39.98 8.84
CA ILE A 609 -6.26 -39.37 9.81
C ILE A 609 -7.54 -40.20 9.95
N LEU A 610 -7.92 -40.85 8.84
CA LEU A 610 -9.01 -41.83 8.73
C LEU A 610 -8.43 -43.17 8.29
N THR A 611 -9.09 -44.24 8.68
CA THR A 611 -8.87 -45.61 8.19
C THR A 611 -9.90 -45.97 7.12
N ALA A 612 -9.69 -47.08 6.40
CA ALA A 612 -10.69 -47.57 5.44
C ALA A 612 -12.01 -47.96 6.15
N GLU A 613 -11.93 -48.46 7.38
CA GLU A 613 -13.10 -48.83 8.18
C GLU A 613 -13.97 -47.61 8.54
N ASP A 614 -13.36 -46.45 8.77
CA ASP A 614 -14.09 -45.20 9.06
C ASP A 614 -14.99 -44.76 7.89
N THR A 615 -14.74 -45.26 6.67
CA THR A 615 -15.50 -44.91 5.46
C THR A 615 -16.68 -45.84 5.18
N ILE A 616 -16.86 -46.89 6.00
CA ILE A 616 -17.99 -47.82 5.91
C ILE A 616 -19.29 -47.02 6.16
N GLY A 617 -20.11 -46.87 5.12
CA GLY A 617 -21.36 -46.08 5.16
C GLY A 617 -21.32 -44.75 4.39
N GLU A 618 -20.18 -44.35 3.79
CA GLU A 618 -20.13 -43.17 2.90
C GLU A 618 -21.02 -43.29 1.67
N SER A 619 -21.41 -44.51 1.28
CA SER A 619 -22.32 -44.77 0.14
C SER A 619 -23.73 -44.22 0.38
N ILE A 620 -24.15 -44.05 1.63
CA ILE A 620 -25.46 -43.50 1.98
C ILE A 620 -25.51 -42.01 1.57
N PRO A 621 -26.44 -41.57 0.71
CA PRO A 621 -26.55 -40.17 0.32
C PRO A 621 -26.69 -39.24 1.52
N LEU A 622 -26.06 -38.05 1.47
CA LEU A 622 -26.26 -37.04 2.51
C LEU A 622 -27.72 -36.56 2.45
N GLN A 623 -28.42 -36.62 3.57
CA GLN A 623 -29.78 -36.08 3.70
C GLN A 623 -29.80 -35.00 4.79
N LEU A 624 -30.40 -33.86 4.47
CA LEU A 624 -30.69 -32.84 5.47
C LEU A 624 -31.99 -33.23 6.17
N THR A 625 -31.89 -33.76 7.38
CA THR A 625 -33.07 -34.11 8.19
C THR A 625 -33.56 -32.93 9.03
N GLY A 626 -32.73 -31.92 9.26
CA GLY A 626 -33.08 -30.73 10.05
C GLY A 626 -33.76 -29.61 9.27
N ASN A 627 -33.98 -28.50 9.96
CA ASN A 627 -34.61 -27.30 9.43
C ASN A 627 -33.91 -26.73 8.18
N ALA A 628 -32.62 -27.03 7.97
CA ALA A 628 -31.91 -26.66 6.75
C ALA A 628 -32.60 -27.17 5.46
N HIS A 629 -33.35 -28.27 5.54
CA HIS A 629 -34.09 -28.82 4.41
C HIS A 629 -35.15 -27.85 3.87
N SER A 630 -35.83 -27.08 4.74
CA SER A 630 -36.88 -26.13 4.32
C SER A 630 -36.34 -24.93 3.56
N PHE A 631 -35.03 -24.67 3.64
CA PHE A 631 -34.38 -23.63 2.87
C PHE A 631 -34.11 -24.06 1.41
N LEU A 632 -34.20 -25.35 1.09
CA LEU A 632 -33.99 -25.82 -0.27
C LEU A 632 -35.22 -25.51 -1.13
N LYS A 633 -35.00 -24.87 -2.29
CA LYS A 633 -36.06 -24.63 -3.28
C LYS A 633 -36.25 -25.89 -4.13
N LEU A 634 -37.00 -26.85 -3.61
CA LEU A 634 -37.26 -28.13 -4.27
C LEU A 634 -38.37 -28.01 -5.32
N LYS A 635 -38.30 -28.81 -6.38
CA LYS A 635 -39.37 -28.90 -7.39
C LYS A 635 -40.54 -29.69 -6.79
N VAL A 636 -41.74 -29.09 -6.77
CA VAL A 636 -42.96 -29.81 -6.39
C VAL A 636 -43.29 -30.78 -7.53
N LEU A 637 -43.40 -32.07 -7.23
CA LEU A 637 -43.89 -33.07 -8.18
C LEU A 637 -45.42 -33.04 -8.12
N ASP A 638 -46.08 -32.56 -9.16
CA ASP A 638 -47.54 -32.70 -9.30
C ASP A 638 -47.87 -34.18 -9.47
N SER A 639 -48.45 -34.79 -8.44
CA SER A 639 -48.85 -36.19 -8.43
C SER A 639 -50.32 -36.32 -8.82
N ILE A 640 -50.66 -36.17 -10.10
CA ILE A 640 -51.87 -36.78 -10.66
C ILE A 640 -51.54 -37.26 -12.09
N ALA A 641 -51.46 -38.58 -12.27
CA ALA A 641 -51.59 -39.18 -13.58
C ALA A 641 -53.07 -39.07 -14.00
N VAL A 642 -53.36 -38.28 -15.01
CA VAL A 642 -54.70 -38.18 -15.60
C VAL A 642 -54.92 -39.43 -16.45
N ASP A 643 -55.72 -40.34 -15.93
CA ASP A 643 -56.30 -41.46 -16.68
C ASP A 643 -57.17 -40.88 -17.80
N SER A 644 -56.73 -41.07 -19.04
CA SER A 644 -57.38 -40.52 -20.22
C SER A 644 -58.34 -41.55 -20.79
N LEU A 645 -59.56 -41.60 -20.26
CA LEU A 645 -60.68 -42.16 -21.00
C LEU A 645 -61.01 -41.20 -22.14
N ALA A 646 -60.81 -41.69 -23.37
CA ALA A 646 -61.17 -40.98 -24.59
C ALA A 646 -62.70 -40.77 -24.63
N VAL A 647 -63.10 -39.51 -24.71
CA VAL A 647 -64.43 -39.12 -25.17
C VAL A 647 -64.20 -38.28 -26.43
N GLU A 648 -64.60 -38.86 -27.56
CA GLU A 648 -64.76 -38.16 -28.82
C GLU A 648 -65.78 -37.03 -28.61
N GLU A 649 -65.45 -35.81 -29.04
CA GLU A 649 -66.49 -34.87 -29.44
C GLU A 649 -66.17 -34.26 -30.81
N PRO A 650 -67.22 -33.98 -31.59
CA PRO A 650 -67.13 -33.70 -33.01
C PRO A 650 -66.98 -32.20 -33.30
N PHE A 651 -66.25 -31.93 -34.37
CA PHE A 651 -66.37 -30.86 -35.38
C PHE A 651 -67.06 -29.51 -35.11
N ASP A 652 -66.46 -28.52 -35.81
CA ASP A 652 -66.99 -27.26 -36.35
C ASP A 652 -66.94 -26.06 -35.37
N PHE A 653 -66.22 -24.96 -35.63
CA PHE A 653 -66.04 -24.16 -36.85
C PHE A 653 -64.76 -23.30 -36.79
#